data_AF-A0A8C1Y5N0-F1
#
_entry.id   AF-A0A8C1Y5N0-F1
#
_cell.length_a   1.000
_cell.length_b   1.000
_cell.length_c   1.000
_cell.angle_alpha   90.00
_cell.angle_beta   90.00
_cell.angle_gamma   90.00
#
_symmetry.space_group_name_H-M   'P 1'
#
loop_
_entity.id
_entity.type
_entity.pdbx_description
1 polymer ?
#
loop_
_entity_poly.entity_id
_entity_poly.type
_entity_poly.pdbx_seq_one_letter_code
_entity_poly.pdbx_strand_id
1 'polypeptide(L)'
;LFTQRGPFLIQFKKPISVELSCGAGPVHVVLEPDHPLLLECHLGASESPLNVTWLRDGVLLSESQTIRPLSNGSLLILPSSTDGQAPVGVEGGYSCLSTSSTGALTSRALTLHLASLSRFLQDPEPQVVPVGGTARFECYVDGLPTPSITWEKDQAPLPAPTQPLEPSRYISLPNGVLQILGVTKEDEGLYRCLAFNSARKRFSQDASLTVIPGASQESEVVIVAPPRNSTVVMGRPAVMECMAQGEPKPFVSWSRQDVVVLATNLVIPDTRSHHAGVYVCRANKPKTRDFVSSPAELRVLAPPVILQPPEAVSLSRGNTARFVCNSSGDPPPALRWLKNGEPVQSNARVKTQNPGVLLINQLRLDDAGYYQCIAANSLGTACATAKLSVIVREGLPSPPRHVLAIPHSSTSALLTWDPPEHNSDQIIGFSVHYQRTAGSDNMEYQFAVNNDTTELHIKELLPHTAYTFYVVAYSLMGASRPSLPVTVEMLEDVPSASPQLSLLSTSPTDIRVMWLPLSLHLSRGAITRYRIDYRALEQVDHIYSVEVGGNETQVTLKDLKPNQTYQLRIAAGTRAGFSQSSEWASHHTPNLTQVLFAPTELKVRAKMHSLHVTWQPPPNHTQITGYKLSWRELDGEELANEEKPMINERIQQIKLRKRVKHHEVTGLAPDGLYEVKVWAFNKQTEGYPAVWKGRTEKTTDSLPPLPPISVRARANSSTSIWLRWEKPHFSNVRIINYTIRCSPAGIRNASLVSYYTSSSQEILLESLKPFTSYEIAVQSNGADMSGPFSSTVEEPTLPDRPSSPPLDMQLSALDSYSVLVSWRPPLEPNGVILSYWILYTGNISHPDHLWIHLTHDGSVNSAEVQGLMSGMRYYFKMGACTEVGVGPYSPVKDVLTPPKKYGVYLDIHAVTGIIVGVCVGLLCILLCMCVSFRNGKTRYKSVFPPKAFNDKRAAVKSLPKLYSNFDSFKDLLDVTSIWNETWVNNNTQSRSVCASVCVSEADVADVRY
;
A
#
# COMPACT_ATOMS: atom_id res chain seq x y z
N LEU A 1 -11.15 -18.77 57.85
CA LEU A 1 -11.94 -19.03 59.09
C LEU A 1 -11.91 -20.53 59.38
N PHE A 2 -12.13 -20.93 60.63
CA PHE A 2 -12.01 -22.31 61.16
C PHE A 2 -10.61 -22.94 61.23
N THR A 3 -9.93 -22.57 62.30
CA THR A 3 -9.28 -23.46 63.29
C THR A 3 -10.11 -24.73 63.62
N GLN A 4 -9.61 -25.83 64.21
CA GLN A 4 -8.28 -26.14 64.79
C GLN A 4 -8.11 -27.68 64.91
N ARG A 5 -6.94 -28.23 64.54
CA ARG A 5 -6.20 -29.35 65.19
C ARG A 5 -5.04 -29.79 64.29
N GLY A 6 -3.93 -30.19 64.89
CA GLY A 6 -2.75 -30.74 64.22
C GLY A 6 -1.81 -31.38 65.27
N PRO A 7 -0.54 -31.66 64.94
CA PRO A 7 0.09 -31.54 63.63
C PRO A 7 0.90 -32.80 63.20
N PHE A 8 0.61 -33.32 62.01
CA PHE A 8 1.62 -33.97 61.16
C PHE A 8 1.58 -33.30 59.79
N LEU A 9 2.03 -32.05 59.76
CA LEU A 9 2.25 -31.30 58.53
C LEU A 9 3.50 -31.88 57.85
N ILE A 10 3.30 -32.83 56.95
CA ILE A 10 4.30 -33.19 55.94
C ILE A 10 4.50 -31.93 55.10
N GLN A 11 5.58 -31.19 55.37
CA GLN A 11 6.03 -30.11 54.50
C GLN A 11 6.60 -30.77 53.24
N PHE A 12 5.73 -31.04 52.27
CA PHE A 12 6.17 -31.28 50.90
C PHE A 12 7.05 -30.10 50.48
N LYS A 13 8.29 -30.39 50.10
CA LYS A 13 9.19 -29.40 49.52
C LYS A 13 8.55 -28.84 48.24
N LYS A 14 8.93 -27.62 47.85
CA LYS A 14 8.40 -26.99 46.63
C LYS A 14 8.54 -27.96 45.45
N PRO A 15 7.49 -28.14 44.62
CA PRO A 15 7.59 -29.03 43.48
C PRO A 15 8.65 -28.52 42.51
N ILE A 16 9.38 -29.46 41.92
CA ILE A 16 10.27 -29.17 40.80
C ILE A 16 9.37 -28.96 39.57
N SER A 17 9.48 -27.81 38.90
CA SER A 17 8.80 -27.55 37.64
C SER A 17 9.72 -27.88 36.46
N VAL A 18 9.15 -28.48 35.40
CA VAL A 18 9.87 -28.76 34.15
C VAL A 18 8.99 -28.40 32.96
N GLU A 19 9.48 -27.46 32.14
CA GLU A 19 8.78 -26.96 30.95
C GLU A 19 9.02 -27.84 29.72
N LEU A 20 7.97 -28.10 28.94
CA LEU A 20 8.03 -28.84 27.68
C LEU A 20 7.75 -27.94 26.47
N SER A 21 8.80 -27.44 25.84
CA SER A 21 8.76 -26.61 24.62
C SER A 21 9.23 -27.36 23.37
N CYS A 22 8.75 -26.93 22.20
CA CYS A 22 9.17 -27.46 20.90
C CYS A 22 10.51 -26.87 20.46
N GLY A 23 11.54 -27.71 20.26
CA GLY A 23 12.81 -27.31 19.62
C GLY A 23 14.09 -27.85 20.27
N ALA A 24 14.03 -28.32 21.52
CA ALA A 24 15.20 -28.84 22.25
C ALA A 24 15.34 -30.37 22.21
N GLY A 25 16.57 -30.86 22.43
CA GLY A 25 16.90 -32.30 22.53
C GLY A 25 16.26 -33.01 23.73
N PRO A 26 16.27 -34.36 23.76
CA PRO A 26 15.52 -35.16 24.75
C PRO A 26 15.89 -34.82 26.19
N VAL A 27 14.89 -34.84 27.08
CA VAL A 27 15.01 -34.47 28.50
C VAL A 27 14.73 -35.70 29.36
N HIS A 28 15.68 -36.05 30.21
CA HIS A 28 15.54 -37.06 31.26
C HIS A 28 15.40 -36.36 32.61
N VAL A 29 14.49 -36.83 33.45
CA VAL A 29 14.29 -36.34 34.83
C VAL A 29 14.36 -37.51 35.80
N VAL A 30 14.98 -37.28 36.95
CA VAL A 30 15.04 -38.26 38.04
C VAL A 30 14.18 -37.78 39.20
N LEU A 31 13.20 -38.57 39.61
CA LEU A 31 12.25 -38.26 40.68
C LEU A 31 12.72 -38.80 42.03
N GLU A 32 12.92 -37.91 43.00
CA GLU A 32 13.32 -38.28 44.35
C GLU A 32 12.12 -38.74 45.20
N PRO A 33 12.29 -39.70 46.15
CA PRO A 33 11.15 -40.38 46.77
C PRO A 33 10.21 -39.48 47.60
N ASP A 34 10.70 -38.33 48.08
CA ASP A 34 9.99 -37.40 48.96
C ASP A 34 9.63 -36.05 48.29
N HIS A 35 9.94 -35.88 47.00
CA HIS A 35 9.70 -34.63 46.27
C HIS A 35 8.51 -34.77 45.30
N PRO A 36 7.49 -33.87 45.35
CA PRO A 36 6.50 -33.81 44.28
C PRO A 36 7.10 -33.19 43.01
N LEU A 37 6.67 -33.67 41.84
CA LEU A 37 7.08 -33.17 40.53
C LEU A 37 5.88 -32.57 39.79
N LEU A 38 6.07 -31.39 39.21
CA LEU A 38 5.06 -30.68 38.44
C LEU A 38 5.55 -30.56 36.99
N LEU A 39 4.87 -31.23 36.06
CA LEU A 39 5.15 -31.13 34.63
C LEU A 39 4.20 -30.10 34.00
N GLU A 40 4.76 -29.07 33.37
CA GLU A 40 4.00 -27.91 32.86
C GLU A 40 4.04 -27.86 31.32
N CYS A 41 2.85 -27.86 30.71
CA CYS A 41 2.67 -27.93 29.26
C CYS A 41 2.41 -26.53 28.70
N HIS A 42 3.47 -25.82 28.30
CA HIS A 42 3.35 -24.47 27.75
C HIS A 42 2.98 -24.47 26.27
N LEU A 43 1.80 -23.92 25.98
CA LEU A 43 1.24 -23.84 24.63
C LEU A 43 1.47 -22.42 24.06
N GLY A 44 2.03 -22.35 22.85
CA GLY A 44 2.29 -21.08 22.16
C GLY A 44 1.00 -20.30 21.91
N ALA A 45 1.08 -18.97 21.99
CA ALA A 45 -0.09 -18.10 22.12
C ALA A 45 -1.14 -18.28 21.01
N SER A 46 -2.24 -18.93 21.38
CA SER A 46 -3.52 -18.97 20.69
C SER A 46 -4.61 -19.11 21.74
N GLU A 47 -5.79 -18.58 21.49
CA GLU A 47 -6.86 -18.59 22.49
C GLU A 47 -7.51 -19.98 22.64
N SER A 48 -8.32 -20.08 23.71
CA SER A 48 -9.34 -21.11 23.95
C SER A 48 -8.85 -22.37 24.66
N PRO A 49 -9.72 -23.01 25.49
CA PRO A 49 -9.28 -24.05 26.43
C PRO A 49 -8.95 -25.35 25.69
N LEU A 50 -7.69 -25.48 25.31
CA LEU A 50 -7.12 -26.74 24.84
C LEU A 50 -7.20 -27.76 25.97
N ASN A 51 -7.86 -28.88 25.72
CA ASN A 51 -7.99 -29.93 26.73
C ASN A 51 -6.66 -30.69 26.78
N VAL A 52 -5.81 -30.33 27.74
CA VAL A 52 -4.49 -30.92 27.93
C VAL A 52 -4.65 -32.24 28.68
N THR A 53 -4.55 -33.33 27.92
CA THR A 53 -4.42 -34.68 28.46
C THR A 53 -2.94 -35.06 28.51
N TRP A 54 -2.58 -36.05 29.33
CA TRP A 54 -1.20 -36.53 29.39
C TRP A 54 -1.13 -37.98 28.91
N LEU A 55 -0.12 -38.27 28.10
CA LEU A 55 0.25 -39.61 27.68
C LEU A 55 1.47 -40.06 28.49
N ARG A 56 1.53 -41.36 28.81
CA ARG A 56 2.76 -42.06 29.18
C ARG A 56 3.00 -43.21 28.21
N ASP A 57 4.18 -43.25 27.61
CA ASP A 57 4.59 -44.25 26.61
C ASP A 57 3.57 -44.41 25.47
N GLY A 58 2.96 -43.28 25.07
CA GLY A 58 1.91 -43.21 24.04
C GLY A 58 0.48 -43.54 24.50
N VAL A 59 0.28 -43.96 25.75
CA VAL A 59 -1.03 -44.34 26.32
C VAL A 59 -1.60 -43.23 27.20
N LEU A 60 -2.90 -42.95 27.10
CA LEU A 60 -3.59 -41.93 27.90
C LEU A 60 -3.53 -42.26 29.41
N LEU A 61 -3.06 -41.31 30.21
CA LEU A 61 -3.00 -41.44 31.67
C LEU A 61 -4.38 -41.22 32.30
N SER A 62 -4.80 -42.15 33.14
CA SER A 62 -5.93 -41.98 34.07
C SER A 62 -5.45 -41.41 35.41
N GLU A 63 -6.30 -40.63 36.09
CA GLU A 63 -6.03 -40.16 37.46
C GLU A 63 -5.84 -41.35 38.42
N SER A 64 -4.96 -41.17 39.40
CA SER A 64 -4.65 -42.15 40.45
C SER A 64 -4.23 -41.44 41.75
N GLN A 65 -3.95 -42.20 42.81
CA GLN A 65 -3.53 -41.61 44.08
C GLN A 65 -2.20 -40.83 43.98
N THR A 66 -1.28 -41.29 43.10
CA THR A 66 0.05 -40.71 42.85
C THR A 66 0.11 -39.77 41.64
N ILE A 67 -0.71 -39.97 40.60
CA ILE A 67 -0.72 -39.11 39.40
C ILE A 67 -2.03 -38.33 39.34
N ARG A 68 -1.94 -36.99 39.46
CA ARG A 68 -3.10 -36.08 39.45
C ARG A 68 -2.96 -35.02 38.35
N PRO A 69 -3.77 -35.08 37.28
CA PRO A 69 -3.89 -33.95 36.35
C PRO A 69 -4.56 -32.78 37.07
N LEU A 70 -3.97 -31.59 36.95
CA LEU A 70 -4.50 -30.36 37.54
C LEU A 70 -5.41 -29.62 36.55
N SER A 71 -6.36 -28.84 37.08
CA SER A 71 -7.32 -28.06 36.28
C SER A 71 -6.69 -26.93 35.44
N ASN A 72 -5.39 -26.65 35.61
CA ASN A 72 -4.61 -25.76 34.76
C ASN A 72 -3.90 -26.48 33.59
N GLY A 73 -4.10 -27.80 33.42
CA GLY A 73 -3.46 -28.62 32.40
C GLY A 73 -2.08 -29.19 32.76
N SER A 74 -1.51 -28.81 33.91
CA SER A 74 -0.25 -29.38 34.40
C SER A 74 -0.46 -30.75 35.05
N LEU A 75 0.57 -31.60 35.07
CA LEU A 75 0.51 -32.91 35.73
C LEU A 75 1.30 -32.88 37.04
N LEU A 76 0.63 -33.15 38.16
CA LEU A 76 1.27 -33.30 39.47
C LEU A 76 1.48 -34.78 39.78
N ILE A 77 2.76 -35.18 39.90
CA ILE A 77 3.15 -36.50 40.38
C ILE A 77 3.54 -36.36 41.85
N LEU A 78 2.79 -37.05 42.71
CA LEU A 78 2.96 -37.07 44.15
C LEU A 78 3.77 -38.30 44.60
N PRO A 79 4.66 -38.15 45.62
CA PRO A 79 5.30 -39.29 46.25
C PRO A 79 4.25 -40.18 46.95
N SER A 80 4.53 -41.48 47.05
CA SER A 80 3.60 -42.45 47.65
C SER A 80 3.38 -42.16 49.14
N SER A 81 2.14 -42.16 49.62
CA SER A 81 1.80 -41.83 51.01
C SER A 81 2.08 -42.96 52.02
N THR A 82 2.88 -43.96 51.65
CA THR A 82 3.22 -45.12 52.50
C THR A 82 4.73 -45.35 52.55
N ASP A 83 5.33 -44.93 53.67
CA ASP A 83 6.64 -45.35 54.20
C ASP A 83 7.87 -45.27 53.24
N GLY A 84 8.00 -44.14 52.55
CA GLY A 84 9.24 -43.79 51.82
C GLY A 84 9.63 -44.76 50.70
N GLN A 85 8.66 -45.51 50.17
CA GLN A 85 8.84 -46.36 48.99
C GLN A 85 8.51 -45.55 47.73
N ALA A 86 9.37 -45.68 46.72
CA ALA A 86 9.21 -44.99 45.44
C ALA A 86 7.85 -45.35 44.80
N PRO A 87 7.10 -44.37 44.26
CA PRO A 87 5.76 -44.61 43.72
C PRO A 87 5.81 -45.61 42.56
N VAL A 88 5.29 -46.81 42.79
CA VAL A 88 5.40 -47.95 41.87
C VAL A 88 4.71 -47.65 40.55
N GLY A 89 5.45 -47.77 39.44
CA GLY A 89 4.91 -47.62 38.09
C GLY A 89 4.63 -46.17 37.68
N VAL A 90 5.46 -45.21 38.08
CA VAL A 90 5.49 -43.83 37.52
C VAL A 90 6.68 -43.56 36.58
N GLU A 91 7.53 -44.55 36.32
CA GLU A 91 8.58 -44.43 35.29
C GLU A 91 7.97 -44.56 33.89
N GLY A 92 8.58 -43.90 32.90
CA GLY A 92 8.13 -43.91 31.49
C GLY A 92 8.32 -42.58 30.77
N GLY A 93 7.98 -42.52 29.49
CA GLY A 93 8.01 -41.33 28.65
C GLY A 93 6.72 -40.52 28.75
N TYR A 94 6.73 -39.38 29.45
CA TYR A 94 5.60 -38.48 29.63
C TYR A 94 5.54 -37.41 28.54
N SER A 95 4.39 -37.25 27.89
CA SER A 95 4.14 -36.16 26.92
C SER A 95 2.71 -35.62 27.09
N CYS A 96 2.55 -34.30 27.20
CA CYS A 96 1.23 -33.69 27.10
C CYS A 96 0.70 -33.76 25.66
N LEU A 97 -0.59 -34.04 25.54
CA LEU A 97 -1.41 -34.10 24.33
C LEU A 97 -2.50 -33.02 24.45
N SER A 98 -2.31 -31.91 23.76
CA SER A 98 -3.32 -30.84 23.67
C SER A 98 -4.29 -31.16 22.54
N THR A 99 -5.57 -31.32 22.89
CA THR A 99 -6.65 -31.54 21.92
C THR A 99 -7.47 -30.26 21.71
N SER A 100 -7.72 -29.93 20.44
CA SER A 100 -8.65 -28.89 20.00
C SER A 100 -9.80 -29.52 19.19
N SER A 101 -10.79 -28.71 18.80
CA SER A 101 -11.83 -29.13 17.85
C SER A 101 -11.35 -29.27 16.39
N THR A 102 -10.08 -28.95 16.10
CA THR A 102 -9.49 -29.00 14.74
C THR A 102 -8.33 -29.99 14.62
N GLY A 103 -7.81 -30.52 15.72
CA GLY A 103 -6.74 -31.51 15.71
C GLY A 103 -6.18 -31.81 17.11
N ALA A 104 -5.21 -32.73 17.17
CA ALA A 104 -4.49 -33.08 18.38
C ALA A 104 -2.98 -32.87 18.14
N LEU A 105 -2.33 -32.18 19.07
CA LEU A 105 -0.88 -31.94 19.04
C LEU A 105 -0.23 -32.59 20.26
N THR A 106 0.76 -33.44 20.02
CA THR A 106 1.53 -34.11 21.07
C THR A 106 2.88 -33.43 21.25
N SER A 107 3.24 -33.10 22.48
CA SER A 107 4.59 -32.66 22.84
C SER A 107 5.61 -33.80 22.72
N ARG A 108 6.89 -33.43 22.71
CA ARG A 108 8.00 -34.40 22.80
C ARG A 108 8.01 -35.07 24.18
N ALA A 109 8.29 -36.38 24.22
CA ALA A 109 8.33 -37.12 25.48
C ALA A 109 9.53 -36.76 26.36
N LEU A 110 9.28 -36.65 27.66
CA LEU A 110 10.25 -36.53 28.74
C LEU A 110 10.32 -37.87 29.47
N THR A 111 11.51 -38.46 29.59
CA THR A 111 11.66 -39.75 30.27
C THR A 111 11.85 -39.53 31.77
N LEU A 112 10.92 -40.07 32.56
CA LEU A 112 10.97 -40.03 34.01
C LEU A 112 11.54 -41.34 34.56
N HIS A 113 12.58 -41.22 35.39
CA HIS A 113 13.22 -42.30 36.12
C HIS A 113 13.07 -42.07 37.63
N LEU A 114 13.04 -43.13 38.45
CA LEU A 114 13.02 -43.03 39.90
C LEU A 114 14.43 -42.98 40.49
N ALA A 115 14.63 -42.12 41.48
CA ALA A 115 15.89 -42.07 42.22
C ALA A 115 16.09 -43.39 42.98
N SER A 116 17.22 -44.03 42.74
CA SER A 116 17.51 -45.39 43.20
C SER A 116 18.97 -45.52 43.64
N LEU A 117 19.22 -46.28 44.70
CA LEU A 117 20.55 -46.70 45.13
C LEU A 117 20.56 -48.21 45.25
N SER A 118 21.34 -48.87 44.40
CA SER A 118 21.39 -50.33 44.33
C SER A 118 22.11 -50.94 45.56
N ARG A 119 22.40 -52.24 45.49
CA ARG A 119 23.41 -52.88 46.35
C ARG A 119 24.80 -52.57 45.79
N PHE A 120 25.84 -52.64 46.61
CA PHE A 120 27.20 -52.61 46.10
C PHE A 120 27.38 -53.72 45.05
N LEU A 121 27.93 -53.34 43.90
CA LEU A 121 28.36 -54.27 42.85
C LEU A 121 29.72 -54.88 43.21
N GLN A 122 30.53 -54.12 43.96
CA GLN A 122 31.78 -54.56 44.57
C GLN A 122 31.90 -53.87 45.94
N ASP A 123 31.87 -54.66 47.00
CA ASP A 123 32.32 -54.27 48.33
C ASP A 123 33.87 -54.24 48.36
N PRO A 124 34.51 -53.50 49.29
CA PRO A 124 35.96 -53.51 49.41
C PRO A 124 36.50 -54.88 49.85
N GLU A 125 37.60 -55.30 49.24
CA GLU A 125 38.33 -56.52 49.61
C GLU A 125 39.46 -56.23 50.61
N PRO A 126 39.74 -57.10 51.60
CA PRO A 126 40.90 -56.98 52.48
C PRO A 126 42.23 -56.84 51.72
N GLN A 127 43.18 -56.10 52.30
CA GLN A 127 44.47 -55.80 51.69
C GLN A 127 45.64 -56.15 52.64
N VAL A 128 46.71 -56.71 52.09
CA VAL A 128 47.97 -56.98 52.81
C VAL A 128 49.10 -56.24 52.09
N VAL A 129 49.72 -55.27 52.76
CA VAL A 129 50.61 -54.28 52.10
C VAL A 129 51.90 -54.10 52.91
N PRO A 130 53.08 -54.05 52.28
CA PRO A 130 54.32 -53.74 52.98
C PRO A 130 54.39 -52.29 53.45
N VAL A 131 55.10 -52.02 54.55
CA VAL A 131 55.38 -50.66 55.04
C VAL A 131 56.00 -49.80 53.92
N GLY A 132 55.45 -48.60 53.70
CA GLY A 132 55.83 -47.71 52.61
C GLY A 132 55.18 -48.04 51.25
N GLY A 133 54.45 -49.15 51.15
CA GLY A 133 53.64 -49.50 49.98
C GLY A 133 52.39 -48.63 49.84
N THR A 134 51.48 -49.04 48.96
CA THR A 134 50.18 -48.36 48.75
C THR A 134 49.05 -49.37 48.92
N ALA A 135 48.11 -49.09 49.83
CA ALA A 135 46.87 -49.85 49.92
C ALA A 135 45.83 -49.25 48.97
N ARG A 136 45.01 -50.11 48.36
CA ARG A 136 43.93 -49.72 47.46
C ARG A 136 42.67 -50.51 47.80
N PHE A 137 41.62 -49.80 48.20
CA PHE A 137 40.29 -50.36 48.36
C PHE A 137 39.39 -49.84 47.25
N GLU A 138 38.56 -50.72 46.68
CA GLU A 138 37.63 -50.37 45.61
C GLU A 138 36.20 -50.61 46.08
N CYS A 139 35.30 -49.71 45.73
CA CYS A 139 33.91 -49.73 46.14
C CYS A 139 33.07 -49.22 44.98
N TYR A 140 32.24 -50.10 44.40
CA TYR A 140 31.39 -49.74 43.27
C TYR A 140 29.93 -50.01 43.60
N VAL A 141 29.08 -49.02 43.36
CA VAL A 141 27.63 -49.06 43.57
C VAL A 141 26.95 -48.31 42.44
N ASP A 142 25.92 -48.92 41.86
CA ASP A 142 25.12 -48.28 40.82
C ASP A 142 23.94 -47.51 41.44
N GLY A 143 23.48 -46.46 40.78
CA GLY A 143 22.40 -45.62 41.27
C GLY A 143 22.12 -44.40 40.41
N LEU A 144 20.87 -43.95 40.46
CA LEU A 144 20.37 -42.77 39.76
C LEU A 144 19.85 -41.77 40.81
N PRO A 145 20.33 -40.51 40.85
CA PRO A 145 21.55 -40.03 40.19
C PRO A 145 22.81 -40.75 40.72
N THR A 146 23.91 -40.65 39.97
CA THR A 146 25.18 -41.34 40.25
C THR A 146 25.63 -41.12 41.70
N PRO A 147 25.86 -42.19 42.49
CA PRO A 147 26.11 -42.06 43.92
C PRO A 147 27.49 -41.46 44.23
N SER A 148 27.52 -40.58 45.23
CA SER A 148 28.75 -40.12 45.87
C SER A 148 29.23 -41.17 46.85
N ILE A 149 30.54 -41.42 46.87
CA ILE A 149 31.18 -42.42 47.74
C ILE A 149 32.16 -41.70 48.67
N THR A 150 32.04 -42.00 49.96
CA THR A 150 32.93 -41.54 51.03
C THR A 150 33.44 -42.74 51.82
N TRP A 151 34.52 -42.59 52.57
CA TRP A 151 35.18 -43.69 53.27
C TRP A 151 35.32 -43.42 54.77
N GLU A 152 35.23 -44.49 55.55
CA GLU A 152 35.46 -44.52 56.99
C GLU A 152 36.54 -45.55 57.33
N LYS A 153 37.36 -45.25 58.36
CA LYS A 153 38.26 -46.20 59.02
C LYS A 153 37.78 -46.40 60.45
N ASP A 154 37.65 -47.65 60.89
CA ASP A 154 37.29 -48.01 62.27
C ASP A 154 36.00 -47.30 62.75
N GLN A 155 35.03 -47.14 61.83
CA GLN A 155 33.76 -46.40 61.99
C GLN A 155 33.86 -44.88 62.20
N ALA A 156 35.04 -44.29 62.01
CA ALA A 156 35.28 -42.85 61.98
C ALA A 156 35.57 -42.35 60.55
N PRO A 157 35.30 -41.08 60.22
CA PRO A 157 35.76 -40.50 58.95
C PRO A 157 37.30 -40.53 58.86
N LEU A 158 37.83 -40.66 57.64
CA LEU A 158 39.28 -40.72 57.42
C LEU A 158 40.02 -39.50 58.01
N PRO A 159 41.25 -39.67 58.56
CA PRO A 159 42.02 -38.56 59.12
C PRO A 159 42.26 -37.43 58.11
N ALA A 160 41.79 -36.23 58.45
CA ALA A 160 42.07 -35.02 57.68
C ALA A 160 43.54 -34.58 57.85
N PRO A 161 44.16 -33.94 56.83
CA PRO A 161 45.51 -33.40 56.96
C PRO A 161 45.55 -32.33 58.06
N THR A 162 46.59 -32.35 58.88
CA THR A 162 46.76 -31.45 60.04
C THR A 162 47.11 -30.02 59.64
N GLN A 163 47.48 -29.78 58.37
CA GLN A 163 47.67 -28.45 57.79
C GLN A 163 46.96 -28.36 56.43
N PRO A 164 46.32 -27.21 56.10
CA PRO A 164 45.52 -27.05 54.88
C PRO A 164 46.32 -26.98 53.57
N LEU A 165 47.64 -27.18 53.62
CA LEU A 165 48.56 -27.16 52.48
C LEU A 165 49.30 -28.49 52.26
N GLU A 166 49.13 -29.47 53.14
CA GLU A 166 49.74 -30.80 52.97
C GLU A 166 48.81 -31.75 52.19
N PRO A 167 49.31 -32.49 51.18
CA PRO A 167 48.50 -33.44 50.44
C PRO A 167 48.11 -34.62 51.33
N SER A 168 46.81 -34.89 51.44
CA SER A 168 46.31 -36.05 52.19
C SER A 168 46.87 -37.36 51.61
N ARG A 169 47.53 -38.14 52.46
CA ARG A 169 47.99 -39.51 52.15
C ARG A 169 46.83 -40.50 51.94
N TYR A 170 45.63 -40.16 52.41
CA TYR A 170 44.37 -40.81 52.08
C TYR A 170 43.74 -40.09 50.88
N ILE A 171 43.69 -40.75 49.73
CA ILE A 171 43.20 -40.19 48.46
C ILE A 171 41.88 -40.88 48.10
N SER A 172 40.77 -40.14 48.18
CA SER A 172 39.44 -40.65 47.86
C SER A 172 39.08 -40.41 46.39
N LEU A 173 39.17 -41.49 45.61
CA LEU A 173 38.63 -41.70 44.27
C LEU A 173 37.19 -41.20 44.02
N PRO A 174 36.89 -40.20 43.15
CA PRO A 174 35.50 -39.94 42.75
C PRO A 174 34.81 -41.13 42.06
N ASN A 175 35.60 -42.09 41.57
CA ASN A 175 35.14 -43.38 41.04
C ASN A 175 34.98 -44.48 42.14
N GLY A 176 35.03 -44.14 43.42
CA GLY A 176 34.88 -45.11 44.51
C GLY A 176 36.14 -45.88 44.91
N VAL A 177 37.34 -45.40 44.56
CA VAL A 177 38.62 -46.05 44.94
C VAL A 177 39.36 -45.26 46.03
N LEU A 178 39.54 -45.83 47.22
CA LEU A 178 40.44 -45.27 48.24
C LEU A 178 41.87 -45.75 47.99
N GLN A 179 42.82 -44.81 47.91
CA GLN A 179 44.25 -45.12 47.94
C GLN A 179 44.89 -44.55 49.21
N ILE A 180 45.76 -45.34 49.84
CA ILE A 180 46.53 -44.95 51.03
C ILE A 180 48.00 -45.02 50.66
N LEU A 181 48.63 -43.88 50.44
CA LEU A 181 50.04 -43.79 50.03
C LEU A 181 50.97 -43.89 51.24
N GLY A 182 52.06 -44.63 51.08
CA GLY A 182 53.12 -44.74 52.10
C GLY A 182 52.66 -45.45 53.37
N VAL A 183 51.95 -46.56 53.23
CA VAL A 183 51.26 -47.29 54.31
C VAL A 183 52.16 -47.49 55.54
N THR A 184 51.68 -47.02 56.67
CA THR A 184 52.34 -47.11 57.99
C THR A 184 51.65 -48.16 58.86
N LYS A 185 52.22 -48.53 60.01
CA LYS A 185 51.56 -49.47 60.93
C LYS A 185 50.31 -48.87 61.60
N GLU A 186 50.15 -47.54 61.58
CA GLU A 186 48.96 -46.83 62.09
C GLU A 186 47.74 -46.94 61.14
N ASP A 187 47.97 -47.36 59.89
CA ASP A 187 46.92 -47.56 58.89
C ASP A 187 46.23 -48.92 59.01
N GLU A 188 46.76 -49.83 59.82
CA GLU A 188 46.12 -51.11 60.14
C GLU A 188 44.76 -50.88 60.83
N GLY A 189 43.70 -51.53 60.33
CA GLY A 189 42.32 -51.31 60.77
C GLY A 189 41.28 -51.76 59.75
N LEU A 190 40.01 -51.44 59.99
CA LEU A 190 38.87 -51.79 59.13
C LEU A 190 38.41 -50.57 58.32
N TYR A 191 38.27 -50.75 57.00
CA TYR A 191 37.84 -49.73 56.06
C TYR A 191 36.50 -50.10 55.42
N ARG A 192 35.59 -49.14 55.32
CA ARG A 192 34.30 -49.30 54.63
C ARG A 192 33.93 -48.03 53.86
N CYS A 193 33.12 -48.18 52.81
CA CYS A 193 32.60 -47.06 52.07
C CYS A 193 31.13 -46.79 52.41
N LEU A 194 30.80 -45.49 52.49
CA LEU A 194 29.45 -44.96 52.60
C LEU A 194 29.07 -44.36 51.24
N ALA A 195 28.16 -45.04 50.54
CA ALA A 195 27.55 -44.56 49.32
C ALA A 195 26.27 -43.79 49.61
N PHE A 196 26.04 -42.70 48.89
CA PHE A 196 24.80 -41.94 48.98
C PHE A 196 24.45 -41.23 47.68
N ASN A 197 23.16 -41.19 47.38
CA ASN A 197 22.57 -40.22 46.48
C ASN A 197 21.31 -39.64 47.16
N SER A 198 20.49 -38.90 46.42
CA SER A 198 19.27 -38.29 46.98
C SER A 198 18.12 -39.27 47.22
N ALA A 199 18.27 -40.56 46.89
CA ALA A 199 17.32 -41.59 47.31
C ALA A 199 17.57 -42.01 48.78
N ARG A 200 18.73 -42.61 49.09
CA ARG A 200 19.12 -43.06 50.44
C ARG A 200 20.66 -43.09 50.61
N LYS A 201 21.13 -43.37 51.83
CA LYS A 201 22.52 -43.74 52.14
C LYS A 201 22.66 -45.25 52.39
N ARG A 202 23.81 -45.85 52.09
CA ARG A 202 24.14 -47.27 52.36
C ARG A 202 25.64 -47.44 52.67
N PHE A 203 25.97 -48.26 53.66
CA PHE A 203 27.33 -48.72 53.94
C PHE A 203 27.65 -50.04 53.24
N SER A 204 28.90 -50.23 52.83
CA SER A 204 29.46 -51.50 52.37
C SER A 204 29.71 -52.47 53.52
N GLN A 205 30.26 -53.64 53.18
CA GLN A 205 30.98 -54.50 54.12
C GLN A 205 32.33 -53.85 54.54
N ASP A 206 32.89 -54.31 55.66
CA ASP A 206 34.17 -53.84 56.22
C ASP A 206 35.34 -54.68 55.68
N ALA A 207 36.43 -54.04 55.26
CA ALA A 207 37.65 -54.66 54.74
C ALA A 207 38.87 -54.32 55.59
N SER A 208 39.69 -55.32 55.97
CA SER A 208 40.90 -55.08 56.78
C SER A 208 42.11 -54.68 55.95
N LEU A 209 42.90 -53.72 56.45
CA LEU A 209 44.28 -53.48 56.03
C LEU A 209 45.24 -54.16 57.01
N THR A 210 46.11 -55.05 56.52
CA THR A 210 47.19 -55.68 57.30
C THR A 210 48.55 -55.21 56.79
N VAL A 211 49.45 -54.80 57.68
CA VAL A 211 50.72 -54.15 57.30
C VAL A 211 51.94 -55.01 57.67
N ILE A 212 52.75 -55.37 56.66
CA ILE A 212 53.90 -56.29 56.75
C ILE A 212 55.26 -55.61 56.52
N PRO A 213 56.40 -56.19 56.95
CA PRO A 213 57.73 -55.70 56.57
C PRO A 213 58.06 -56.01 55.10
N GLY A 214 58.62 -55.05 54.35
CA GLY A 214 59.01 -55.22 52.96
C GLY A 214 60.51 -55.06 52.72
N ALA A 215 61.06 -55.84 51.79
CA ALA A 215 62.41 -55.71 51.25
C ALA A 215 62.34 -55.54 49.73
N SER A 216 63.21 -54.72 49.14
CA SER A 216 63.17 -54.36 47.72
C SER A 216 64.53 -54.49 47.05
N GLN A 217 64.54 -55.04 45.84
CA GLN A 217 65.68 -55.05 44.93
C GLN A 217 65.38 -54.04 43.82
N GLU A 218 66.27 -53.08 43.60
CA GLU A 218 66.02 -51.97 42.69
C GLU A 218 66.57 -52.21 41.27
N SER A 219 65.94 -51.57 40.28
CA SER A 219 66.49 -51.39 38.92
C SER A 219 66.37 -49.94 38.45
N GLU A 220 67.09 -49.60 37.37
CA GLU A 220 67.17 -48.24 36.81
C GLU A 220 65.94 -47.88 35.96
N VAL A 221 65.67 -46.57 35.82
CA VAL A 221 64.49 -46.05 35.12
C VAL A 221 64.79 -45.79 33.64
N VAL A 222 63.98 -46.36 32.75
CA VAL A 222 64.12 -46.19 31.29
C VAL A 222 62.76 -45.89 30.67
N ILE A 223 62.69 -44.86 29.81
CA ILE A 223 61.51 -44.59 28.96
C ILE A 223 61.63 -45.45 27.69
N VAL A 224 60.82 -46.50 27.61
CA VAL A 224 60.84 -47.49 26.51
C VAL A 224 59.92 -47.12 25.35
N ALA A 225 58.89 -46.30 25.60
CA ALA A 225 58.06 -45.70 24.57
C ALA A 225 57.86 -44.20 24.87
N PRO A 226 58.62 -43.30 24.20
CA PRO A 226 58.37 -41.86 24.30
C PRO A 226 57.11 -41.46 23.52
N PRO A 227 56.52 -40.28 23.82
CA PRO A 227 55.35 -39.79 23.11
C PRO A 227 55.64 -39.49 21.63
N ARG A 228 54.57 -39.50 20.82
CA ARG A 228 54.61 -39.21 19.38
C ARG A 228 53.80 -37.95 19.07
N ASN A 229 54.16 -37.24 18.00
CA ASN A 229 53.38 -36.11 17.50
C ASN A 229 51.95 -36.55 17.16
N SER A 230 50.97 -35.69 17.46
CA SER A 230 49.54 -36.00 17.31
C SER A 230 48.78 -34.81 16.71
N THR A 231 47.82 -35.11 15.83
CA THR A 231 46.96 -34.13 15.16
C THR A 231 45.51 -34.47 15.46
N VAL A 232 44.80 -33.60 16.18
CA VAL A 232 43.43 -33.84 16.64
C VAL A 232 42.52 -32.69 16.19
N VAL A 233 41.28 -32.97 15.85
CA VAL A 233 40.29 -31.93 15.51
C VAL A 233 39.67 -31.39 16.80
N MET A 234 39.58 -30.07 16.93
CA MET A 234 38.95 -29.37 18.05
C MET A 234 37.58 -29.99 18.41
N GLY A 235 37.34 -30.23 19.70
CA GLY A 235 36.13 -30.92 20.18
C GLY A 235 36.23 -32.45 20.21
N ARG A 236 37.37 -33.05 19.80
CA ARG A 236 37.66 -34.48 19.98
C ARG A 236 38.65 -34.70 21.12
N PRO A 237 38.64 -35.88 21.77
CA PRO A 237 39.64 -36.21 22.76
C PRO A 237 41.02 -36.41 22.11
N ALA A 238 42.07 -35.90 22.76
CA ALA A 238 43.45 -36.26 22.46
C ALA A 238 43.99 -37.20 23.54
N VAL A 239 44.77 -38.20 23.11
CA VAL A 239 45.51 -39.11 24.01
C VAL A 239 46.97 -39.06 23.60
N MET A 240 47.85 -38.84 24.57
CA MET A 240 49.29 -38.95 24.44
C MET A 240 49.77 -40.07 25.38
N GLU A 241 50.53 -41.02 24.85
CA GLU A 241 50.99 -42.21 25.58
C GLU A 241 52.47 -42.12 25.90
N CYS A 242 52.88 -42.67 27.06
CA CYS A 242 54.28 -42.79 27.45
C CYS A 242 54.47 -44.02 28.32
N MET A 243 55.51 -44.81 28.06
CA MET A 243 55.83 -46.00 28.85
C MET A 243 57.24 -45.93 29.41
N ALA A 244 57.35 -46.05 30.73
CA ALA A 244 58.59 -46.15 31.47
C ALA A 244 58.63 -47.44 32.31
N GLN A 245 59.84 -47.98 32.49
CA GLN A 245 60.14 -49.21 33.23
C GLN A 245 61.24 -48.93 34.27
N GLY A 246 61.36 -49.81 35.26
CA GLY A 246 62.30 -49.71 36.41
C GLY A 246 61.62 -50.15 37.71
N GLU A 247 62.39 -50.48 38.75
CA GLU A 247 61.86 -50.96 40.04
C GLU A 247 62.44 -50.19 41.25
N PRO A 248 61.63 -49.74 42.23
CA PRO A 248 60.15 -49.69 42.18
C PRO A 248 59.64 -48.85 41.00
N LYS A 249 58.52 -49.29 40.42
CA LYS A 249 57.90 -48.70 39.22
C LYS A 249 57.93 -47.16 39.19
N PRO A 250 58.54 -46.53 38.18
CA PRO A 250 58.62 -45.06 38.10
C PRO A 250 57.25 -44.42 37.89
N PHE A 251 57.06 -43.26 38.50
CA PHE A 251 55.88 -42.42 38.28
C PHE A 251 56.04 -41.63 36.99
N VAL A 252 55.09 -41.79 36.08
CA VAL A 252 55.01 -40.98 34.85
C VAL A 252 54.29 -39.66 35.16
N SER A 253 54.88 -38.58 34.69
CA SER A 253 54.29 -37.24 34.68
C SER A 253 54.47 -36.60 33.31
N TRP A 254 53.61 -35.64 32.99
CA TRP A 254 53.63 -34.92 31.74
C TRP A 254 53.91 -33.45 31.99
N SER A 255 54.80 -32.85 31.20
CA SER A 255 55.16 -31.45 31.31
C SER A 255 54.89 -30.70 30.00
N ARG A 256 54.31 -29.50 30.13
CA ARG A 256 54.11 -28.53 29.04
C ARG A 256 54.36 -27.14 29.59
N GLN A 257 55.34 -26.42 29.03
CA GLN A 257 55.71 -25.08 29.49
C GLN A 257 55.90 -25.04 31.02
N ASP A 258 56.71 -25.99 31.52
CA ASP A 258 57.09 -26.22 32.92
C ASP A 258 55.95 -26.51 33.92
N VAL A 259 54.68 -26.51 33.49
CA VAL A 259 53.56 -27.06 34.27
C VAL A 259 53.59 -28.59 34.20
N VAL A 260 53.62 -29.25 35.35
CA VAL A 260 53.69 -30.72 35.49
C VAL A 260 52.34 -31.30 35.92
N VAL A 261 51.92 -32.40 35.28
CA VAL A 261 50.68 -33.13 35.54
C VAL A 261 50.99 -34.61 35.79
N LEU A 262 50.51 -35.18 36.89
CA LEU A 262 50.68 -36.60 37.22
C LEU A 262 49.63 -37.44 36.47
N ALA A 263 50.05 -38.17 35.44
CA ALA A 263 49.20 -39.05 34.64
C ALA A 263 50.04 -40.10 33.91
N THR A 264 49.52 -41.33 33.76
CA THR A 264 50.18 -42.38 32.98
C THR A 264 50.13 -42.05 31.48
N ASN A 265 48.91 -42.03 30.91
CA ASN A 265 48.63 -41.44 29.62
C ASN A 265 47.96 -40.08 29.83
N LEU A 266 48.37 -39.06 29.08
CA LEU A 266 47.73 -37.75 29.13
C LEU A 266 46.50 -37.77 28.21
N VAL A 267 45.32 -37.66 28.82
CA VAL A 267 44.04 -37.57 28.12
C VAL A 267 43.47 -36.16 28.25
N ILE A 268 43.25 -35.50 27.12
CA ILE A 268 42.55 -34.21 27.02
C ILE A 268 41.19 -34.51 26.40
N PRO A 269 40.09 -34.61 27.18
CA PRO A 269 38.81 -35.13 26.67
C PRO A 269 38.13 -34.22 25.63
N ASP A 270 38.41 -32.91 25.70
CA ASP A 270 37.81 -31.89 24.82
C ASP A 270 38.90 -30.91 24.34
N THR A 271 39.44 -31.15 23.14
CA THR A 271 40.53 -30.32 22.60
C THR A 271 40.08 -28.91 22.20
N ARG A 272 40.99 -27.96 22.40
CA ARG A 272 40.85 -26.52 22.13
C ARG A 272 42.18 -25.99 21.58
N SER A 273 42.20 -24.84 20.92
CA SER A 273 43.43 -24.24 20.39
C SER A 273 44.54 -24.09 21.44
N HIS A 274 44.20 -23.69 22.67
CA HIS A 274 45.13 -23.57 23.80
C HIS A 274 45.63 -24.93 24.37
N HIS A 275 45.12 -26.06 23.87
CA HIS A 275 45.68 -27.40 24.16
C HIS A 275 46.82 -27.78 23.20
N ALA A 276 46.98 -27.08 22.07
CA ALA A 276 48.14 -27.31 21.19
C ALA A 276 49.45 -26.92 21.88
N GLY A 277 50.57 -27.55 21.45
CA GLY A 277 51.91 -27.26 21.96
C GLY A 277 52.79 -28.50 22.08
N VAL A 278 53.99 -28.30 22.63
CA VAL A 278 54.97 -29.37 22.86
C VAL A 278 54.78 -29.96 24.25
N TYR A 279 54.60 -31.29 24.30
CA TYR A 279 54.45 -32.09 25.50
C TYR A 279 55.68 -32.99 25.69
N VAL A 280 56.12 -33.13 26.95
CA VAL A 280 57.27 -33.97 27.32
C VAL A 280 56.88 -34.84 28.52
N CYS A 281 56.92 -36.15 28.32
CA CYS A 281 56.79 -37.14 29.39
C CYS A 281 58.08 -37.20 30.23
N ARG A 282 57.94 -37.31 31.55
CA ARG A 282 59.00 -37.49 32.53
C ARG A 282 58.73 -38.72 33.40
N ALA A 283 59.75 -39.54 33.63
CA ALA A 283 59.68 -40.71 34.50
C ALA A 283 60.54 -40.49 35.75
N ASN A 284 59.89 -40.46 36.91
CA ASN A 284 60.50 -40.05 38.17
C ASN A 284 60.43 -41.18 39.21
N LYS A 285 61.56 -41.46 39.87
CA LYS A 285 61.68 -42.44 40.97
C LYS A 285 62.32 -41.75 42.20
N PRO A 286 61.85 -42.02 43.44
CA PRO A 286 62.38 -41.36 44.63
C PRO A 286 63.91 -41.44 44.74
N LYS A 287 64.55 -40.34 45.15
CA LYS A 287 66.01 -40.17 45.28
C LYS A 287 66.83 -40.32 43.98
N THR A 288 66.19 -40.39 42.81
CA THR A 288 66.87 -40.43 41.50
C THR A 288 66.57 -39.17 40.67
N ARG A 289 67.27 -39.00 39.54
CA ARG A 289 67.09 -37.88 38.60
C ARG A 289 65.86 -38.11 37.71
N ASP A 290 65.12 -37.05 37.38
CA ASP A 290 64.10 -37.05 36.31
C ASP A 290 64.67 -37.61 34.99
N PHE A 291 64.06 -38.67 34.46
CA PHE A 291 64.30 -39.13 33.10
C PHE A 291 63.30 -38.46 32.17
N VAL A 292 63.79 -37.78 31.13
CA VAL A 292 62.98 -36.90 30.27
C VAL A 292 62.94 -37.47 28.85
N SER A 293 61.74 -37.62 28.30
CA SER A 293 61.52 -38.15 26.94
C SER A 293 61.85 -37.12 25.84
N SER A 294 61.91 -37.59 24.59
CA SER A 294 61.90 -36.71 23.42
C SER A 294 60.58 -35.91 23.35
N PRO A 295 60.62 -34.62 23.00
CA PRO A 295 59.41 -33.79 22.89
C PRO A 295 58.48 -34.27 21.77
N ALA A 296 57.17 -34.19 22.02
CA ALA A 296 56.12 -34.50 21.07
C ALA A 296 55.16 -33.31 20.89
N GLU A 297 54.83 -33.00 19.64
CA GLU A 297 53.94 -31.88 19.29
C GLU A 297 52.48 -32.34 19.17
N LEU A 298 51.57 -31.71 19.93
CA LEU A 298 50.13 -31.82 19.75
C LEU A 298 49.63 -30.62 18.92
N ARG A 299 49.07 -30.89 17.75
CA ARG A 299 48.40 -29.90 16.88
C ARG A 299 46.89 -30.07 16.96
N VAL A 300 46.16 -28.96 17.07
CA VAL A 300 44.69 -28.93 17.19
C VAL A 300 44.08 -28.21 15.99
N LEU A 301 43.61 -28.99 15.01
CA LEU A 301 43.01 -28.49 13.79
C LEU A 301 41.56 -28.03 14.02
N ALA A 302 41.08 -27.06 13.25
CA ALA A 302 39.74 -26.49 13.38
C ALA A 302 39.01 -26.38 12.03
N PRO A 303 37.73 -26.79 11.93
CA PRO A 303 36.91 -26.59 10.73
C PRO A 303 36.65 -25.10 10.46
N PRO A 304 36.27 -24.71 9.23
CA PRO A 304 36.07 -23.32 8.88
C PRO A 304 34.83 -22.75 9.55
N VAL A 305 34.97 -21.55 10.12
CA VAL A 305 33.88 -20.76 10.71
C VAL A 305 33.90 -19.37 10.09
N ILE A 306 32.75 -18.87 9.65
CA ILE A 306 32.60 -17.49 9.21
C ILE A 306 32.38 -16.62 10.45
N LEU A 307 33.32 -15.73 10.74
CA LEU A 307 33.30 -14.81 11.88
C LEU A 307 32.52 -13.53 11.58
N GLN A 308 32.56 -13.07 10.31
CA GLN A 308 31.76 -11.95 9.82
C GLN A 308 31.09 -12.41 8.52
N PRO A 309 29.76 -12.64 8.49
CA PRO A 309 29.04 -12.89 7.25
C PRO A 309 28.89 -11.59 6.44
N PRO A 310 28.71 -11.67 5.11
CA PRO A 310 28.34 -10.51 4.31
C PRO A 310 26.94 -10.02 4.66
N GLU A 311 26.78 -8.71 4.76
CA GLU A 311 25.48 -8.04 4.97
C GLU A 311 24.77 -7.78 3.64
N ALA A 312 23.43 -7.67 3.67
CA ALA A 312 22.65 -7.32 2.49
C ALA A 312 22.84 -5.83 2.14
N VAL A 313 22.98 -5.54 0.84
CA VAL A 313 23.35 -4.21 0.34
C VAL A 313 22.30 -3.72 -0.66
N SER A 314 21.82 -2.49 -0.47
CA SER A 314 20.88 -1.82 -1.36
C SER A 314 21.47 -0.48 -1.81
N LEU A 315 21.87 -0.37 -3.09
CA LEU A 315 22.65 0.77 -3.61
C LEU A 315 22.19 1.19 -5.01
N SER A 316 22.39 2.46 -5.34
CA SER A 316 21.98 3.04 -6.63
C SER A 316 22.80 2.52 -7.84
N ARG A 317 22.20 2.48 -9.03
CA ARG A 317 22.90 2.29 -10.33
C ARG A 317 24.14 3.19 -10.39
N GLY A 318 25.28 2.65 -10.79
CA GLY A 318 26.57 3.37 -10.88
C GLY A 318 27.39 3.43 -9.58
N ASN A 319 26.81 3.15 -8.40
CA ASN A 319 27.58 3.07 -7.15
C ASN A 319 28.54 1.86 -7.14
N THR A 320 29.34 1.73 -6.08
CA THR A 320 30.17 0.54 -5.82
C THR A 320 29.61 -0.26 -4.65
N ALA A 321 29.28 -1.54 -4.86
CA ALA A 321 28.97 -2.46 -3.77
C ALA A 321 30.26 -3.06 -3.19
N ARG A 322 30.26 -3.28 -1.87
CA ARG A 322 31.34 -3.92 -1.12
C ARG A 322 30.74 -4.96 -0.18
N PHE A 323 31.06 -6.23 -0.38
CA PHE A 323 30.80 -7.29 0.58
C PHE A 323 32.08 -7.66 1.32
N VAL A 324 31.97 -7.91 2.61
CA VAL A 324 33.07 -8.34 3.49
C VAL A 324 32.67 -9.66 4.15
N CYS A 325 33.58 -10.61 4.18
CA CYS A 325 33.40 -11.94 4.75
C CYS A 325 34.71 -12.38 5.40
N ASN A 326 34.74 -12.45 6.73
CA ASN A 326 35.92 -12.91 7.48
C ASN A 326 35.67 -14.32 8.02
N SER A 327 36.67 -15.19 7.95
CA SER A 327 36.60 -16.58 8.42
C SER A 327 37.86 -16.99 9.19
N SER A 328 37.73 -18.05 9.98
CA SER A 328 38.81 -18.66 10.75
C SER A 328 38.72 -20.19 10.66
N GLY A 329 39.83 -20.88 10.95
CA GLY A 329 40.00 -22.32 10.87
C GLY A 329 41.48 -22.68 10.83
N ASP A 330 41.82 -23.93 11.10
CA ASP A 330 43.19 -24.46 11.02
C ASP A 330 43.16 -25.83 10.32
N PRO A 331 43.70 -25.97 9.08
CA PRO A 331 44.43 -24.96 8.32
C PRO A 331 43.60 -23.73 7.94
N PRO A 332 44.22 -22.55 7.75
CA PRO A 332 43.52 -21.32 7.36
C PRO A 332 42.64 -21.51 6.11
N PRO A 333 41.34 -21.17 6.16
CA PRO A 333 40.42 -21.50 5.09
C PRO A 333 40.54 -20.60 3.86
N ALA A 334 40.48 -21.22 2.68
CA ALA A 334 40.38 -20.51 1.41
C ALA A 334 38.97 -19.92 1.23
N LEU A 335 38.90 -18.66 0.82
CA LEU A 335 37.66 -17.91 0.61
C LEU A 335 37.36 -17.77 -0.89
N ARG A 336 36.09 -18.00 -1.28
CA ARG A 336 35.58 -17.80 -2.64
C ARG A 336 34.15 -17.25 -2.62
N TRP A 337 33.76 -16.60 -3.72
CA TRP A 337 32.45 -15.98 -3.88
C TRP A 337 31.65 -16.64 -5.02
N LEU A 338 30.36 -16.88 -4.77
CA LEU A 338 29.37 -17.23 -5.78
C LEU A 338 28.33 -16.10 -5.92
N LYS A 339 27.71 -15.99 -7.09
CA LYS A 339 26.55 -15.15 -7.37
C LYS A 339 25.45 -16.03 -7.96
N ASN A 340 24.29 -16.09 -7.30
CA ASN A 340 23.15 -16.94 -7.69
C ASN A 340 23.53 -18.43 -7.89
N GLY A 341 24.59 -18.91 -7.22
CA GLY A 341 25.15 -20.26 -7.36
C GLY A 341 26.42 -20.36 -8.21
N GLU A 342 26.66 -19.42 -9.13
CA GLU A 342 27.80 -19.48 -10.06
C GLU A 342 29.06 -18.76 -9.55
N PRO A 343 30.29 -19.23 -9.86
CA PRO A 343 31.53 -18.57 -9.43
C PRO A 343 31.67 -17.13 -9.93
N VAL A 344 31.98 -16.20 -9.02
CA VAL A 344 32.19 -14.78 -9.38
C VAL A 344 33.51 -14.61 -10.12
N GLN A 345 33.43 -14.39 -11.45
CA GLN A 345 34.61 -14.10 -12.26
C GLN A 345 35.07 -12.64 -12.09
N SER A 346 36.36 -12.47 -11.78
CA SER A 346 36.99 -11.15 -11.71
C SER A 346 37.17 -10.53 -13.10
N ASN A 347 36.98 -9.22 -13.21
CA ASN A 347 37.15 -8.44 -14.44
C ASN A 347 37.54 -6.98 -14.09
N ALA A 348 37.48 -6.06 -15.05
CA ALA A 348 37.81 -4.65 -14.81
C ALA A 348 36.97 -3.98 -13.72
N ARG A 349 35.73 -4.47 -13.50
CA ARG A 349 34.67 -3.84 -12.70
C ARG A 349 34.33 -4.65 -11.43
N VAL A 350 34.36 -5.98 -11.51
CA VAL A 350 34.19 -6.91 -10.37
C VAL A 350 35.57 -7.39 -9.92
N LYS A 351 35.94 -7.17 -8.66
CA LYS A 351 37.26 -7.52 -8.12
C LYS A 351 37.16 -8.11 -6.73
N THR A 352 37.91 -9.19 -6.49
CA THR A 352 38.11 -9.74 -5.15
C THR A 352 39.44 -9.23 -4.59
N GLN A 353 39.44 -8.75 -3.34
CA GLN A 353 40.62 -8.33 -2.58
C GLN A 353 40.69 -9.15 -1.28
N ASN A 354 41.90 -9.54 -0.83
CA ASN A 354 42.16 -10.30 0.41
C ASN A 354 41.02 -11.27 0.79
N PRO A 355 40.90 -12.45 0.16
CA PRO A 355 39.76 -12.92 -0.64
C PRO A 355 38.33 -12.87 -0.04
N GLY A 356 38.20 -12.54 1.24
CA GLY A 356 36.98 -12.15 1.92
C GLY A 356 36.41 -10.76 1.56
N VAL A 357 36.99 -9.97 0.65
CA VAL A 357 36.35 -8.72 0.18
C VAL A 357 36.00 -8.81 -1.30
N LEU A 358 34.72 -8.65 -1.63
CA LEU A 358 34.22 -8.54 -2.99
C LEU A 358 33.78 -7.10 -3.28
N LEU A 359 34.34 -6.51 -4.33
CA LEU A 359 33.98 -5.17 -4.83
C LEU A 359 33.33 -5.28 -6.20
N ILE A 360 32.21 -4.58 -6.38
CA ILE A 360 31.49 -4.46 -7.66
C ILE A 360 31.32 -2.97 -7.94
N ASN A 361 32.21 -2.42 -8.76
CA ASN A 361 32.16 -1.02 -9.18
C ASN A 361 31.03 -0.80 -10.21
N GLN A 362 30.58 0.45 -10.39
CA GLN A 362 29.63 0.83 -11.46
C GLN A 362 28.43 -0.13 -11.58
N LEU A 363 27.65 -0.26 -10.51
CA LEU A 363 26.53 -1.21 -10.41
C LEU A 363 25.54 -1.10 -11.58
N ARG A 364 25.21 -2.25 -12.17
CA ARG A 364 24.22 -2.46 -13.23
C ARG A 364 23.03 -3.26 -12.67
N LEU A 365 21.87 -3.21 -13.33
CA LEU A 365 20.69 -3.99 -12.91
C LEU A 365 21.01 -5.49 -12.82
N ASP A 366 21.74 -6.02 -13.80
CA ASP A 366 22.17 -7.42 -13.86
C ASP A 366 23.06 -7.85 -12.67
N ASP A 367 23.66 -6.92 -11.92
CA ASP A 367 24.45 -7.25 -10.73
C ASP A 367 23.59 -7.68 -9.55
N ALA A 368 22.30 -7.36 -9.52
CA ALA A 368 21.39 -7.78 -8.47
C ALA A 368 21.33 -9.31 -8.33
N GLY A 369 21.07 -9.79 -7.10
CA GLY A 369 21.02 -11.22 -6.80
C GLY A 369 21.60 -11.57 -5.43
N TYR A 370 21.89 -12.85 -5.23
CA TYR A 370 22.41 -13.40 -3.97
C TYR A 370 23.90 -13.70 -4.11
N TYR A 371 24.71 -13.04 -3.28
CA TYR A 371 26.16 -13.22 -3.22
C TYR A 371 26.50 -14.09 -2.02
N GLN A 372 27.11 -15.25 -2.26
CA GLN A 372 27.47 -16.21 -1.23
C GLN A 372 28.99 -16.27 -1.07
N CYS A 373 29.44 -16.00 0.15
CA CYS A 373 30.80 -16.28 0.58
C CYS A 373 30.91 -17.74 1.02
N ILE A 374 31.97 -18.43 0.61
CA ILE A 374 32.28 -19.80 1.06
C ILE A 374 33.72 -19.86 1.55
N ALA A 375 33.91 -20.33 2.78
CA ALA A 375 35.19 -20.63 3.42
C ALA A 375 35.41 -22.15 3.45
N ALA A 376 36.58 -22.63 3.02
CA ALA A 376 36.87 -24.07 2.92
C ALA A 376 38.28 -24.42 3.41
N ASN A 377 38.42 -25.51 4.18
CA ASN A 377 39.71 -26.13 4.48
C ASN A 377 39.59 -27.67 4.44
N SER A 378 40.64 -28.40 4.80
CA SER A 378 40.68 -29.87 4.78
C SER A 378 39.71 -30.58 5.73
N LEU A 379 39.00 -29.85 6.59
CA LEU A 379 38.01 -30.37 7.54
C LEU A 379 36.56 -30.03 7.18
N GLY A 380 36.31 -29.22 6.14
CA GLY A 380 34.96 -28.94 5.66
C GLY A 380 34.79 -27.57 5.00
N THR A 381 33.54 -27.10 4.98
CA THR A 381 33.12 -25.82 4.37
C THR A 381 32.07 -25.10 5.20
N ALA A 382 32.15 -23.78 5.28
CA ALA A 382 31.11 -22.89 5.80
C ALA A 382 30.71 -21.87 4.74
N CYS A 383 29.44 -21.45 4.73
CA CYS A 383 28.90 -20.52 3.75
C CYS A 383 27.94 -19.50 4.37
N ALA A 384 27.93 -18.27 3.84
CA ALA A 384 27.01 -17.21 4.24
C ALA A 384 26.59 -16.35 3.04
N THR A 385 25.34 -15.92 2.99
CA THR A 385 24.72 -15.34 1.79
C THR A 385 24.11 -13.97 2.07
N ALA A 386 24.43 -12.99 1.23
CA ALA A 386 23.85 -11.64 1.22
C ALA A 386 23.04 -11.38 -0.05
N LYS A 387 22.06 -10.48 0.01
CA LYS A 387 21.35 -9.98 -1.19
C LYS A 387 21.91 -8.63 -1.62
N LEU A 388 22.19 -8.48 -2.91
CA LEU A 388 22.41 -7.19 -3.56
C LEU A 388 21.11 -6.75 -4.24
N SER A 389 20.61 -5.57 -3.86
CA SER A 389 19.51 -4.89 -4.54
C SER A 389 20.06 -3.63 -5.22
N VAL A 390 19.95 -3.56 -6.54
CA VAL A 390 20.37 -2.38 -7.30
C VAL A 390 19.15 -1.46 -7.48
N ILE A 391 19.14 -0.37 -6.72
CA ILE A 391 18.11 0.66 -6.74
C ILE A 391 18.30 1.50 -8.01
N VAL A 392 17.28 1.65 -8.84
CA VAL A 392 17.23 2.78 -9.76
C VAL A 392 16.84 4.01 -8.93
N ARG A 393 17.50 5.15 -9.13
CA ARG A 393 17.07 6.40 -8.50
C ARG A 393 15.85 6.93 -9.26
N GLU A 394 14.72 6.34 -8.93
CA GLU A 394 13.37 6.85 -9.20
C GLU A 394 13.32 8.32 -8.78
N GLY A 395 13.41 9.20 -9.76
CA GLY A 395 13.54 10.64 -9.59
C GLY A 395 13.03 11.35 -10.82
N LEU A 396 12.45 12.53 -10.63
CA LEU A 396 11.87 13.32 -11.71
C LEU A 396 12.92 13.56 -12.81
N PRO A 397 12.59 13.32 -14.09
CA PRO A 397 13.54 13.47 -15.18
C PRO A 397 14.01 14.94 -15.32
N SER A 398 15.20 15.13 -15.91
CA SER A 398 15.63 16.48 -16.29
C SER A 398 14.72 17.04 -17.40
N PRO A 399 14.64 18.37 -17.59
CA PRO A 399 13.93 18.93 -18.73
C PRO A 399 14.47 18.40 -20.08
N PRO A 400 13.62 18.32 -21.13
CA PRO A 400 14.07 18.17 -22.51
C PRO A 400 15.05 19.27 -22.91
N ARG A 401 15.98 18.95 -23.83
CA ARG A 401 17.05 19.85 -24.29
C ARG A 401 16.79 20.31 -25.73
N HIS A 402 17.51 21.36 -26.15
CA HIS A 402 17.50 21.89 -27.52
C HIS A 402 16.10 22.02 -28.15
N VAL A 403 15.13 22.54 -27.40
CA VAL A 403 13.76 22.75 -27.90
C VAL A 403 13.77 23.86 -28.96
N LEU A 404 13.36 23.52 -30.18
CA LEU A 404 13.33 24.42 -31.34
C LEU A 404 11.96 24.38 -32.01
N ALA A 405 11.37 25.56 -32.23
CA ALA A 405 10.10 25.73 -32.94
C ALA A 405 10.35 26.48 -34.27
N ILE A 406 9.86 25.93 -35.38
CA ILE A 406 10.07 26.45 -36.74
C ILE A 406 8.70 26.61 -37.42
N PRO A 407 8.37 27.77 -38.03
CA PRO A 407 7.09 27.95 -38.70
C PRO A 407 7.11 27.17 -40.02
N HIS A 408 6.16 26.24 -40.19
CA HIS A 408 6.07 25.35 -41.36
C HIS A 408 5.01 25.83 -42.37
N SER A 409 3.95 26.50 -41.88
CA SER A 409 3.02 27.27 -42.69
C SER A 409 2.51 28.47 -41.90
N SER A 410 1.52 29.19 -42.44
CA SER A 410 0.75 30.18 -41.69
C SER A 410 -0.08 29.58 -40.54
N THR A 411 -0.35 28.27 -40.56
CA THR A 411 -1.23 27.57 -39.60
C THR A 411 -0.58 26.36 -38.92
N SER A 412 0.72 26.14 -39.13
CA SER A 412 1.45 25.02 -38.54
C SER A 412 2.91 25.34 -38.22
N ALA A 413 3.40 24.74 -37.14
CA ALA A 413 4.79 24.79 -36.71
C ALA A 413 5.34 23.38 -36.50
N LEU A 414 6.61 23.19 -36.82
CA LEU A 414 7.37 22.00 -36.43
C LEU A 414 8.12 22.31 -35.13
N LEU A 415 7.82 21.54 -34.08
CA LEU A 415 8.56 21.57 -32.82
C LEU A 415 9.48 20.34 -32.75
N THR A 416 10.70 20.52 -32.28
CA THR A 416 11.71 19.45 -32.12
C THR A 416 12.43 19.60 -30.78
N TRP A 417 12.87 18.49 -30.17
CA TRP A 417 13.59 18.49 -28.89
C TRP A 417 14.46 17.25 -28.69
N ASP A 418 15.56 17.41 -27.94
CA ASP A 418 16.39 16.30 -27.45
C ASP A 418 15.82 15.70 -26.16
N PRO A 419 15.91 14.37 -25.96
CA PRO A 419 15.57 13.72 -24.71
C PRO A 419 16.37 14.22 -23.48
N PRO A 420 15.80 14.07 -22.27
CA PRO A 420 16.45 14.32 -20.99
C PRO A 420 17.80 13.59 -20.84
N GLU A 421 18.82 14.30 -20.35
CA GLU A 421 20.15 13.73 -20.04
C GLU A 421 20.14 12.83 -18.80
N HIS A 422 19.18 13.05 -17.89
CA HIS A 422 18.97 12.21 -16.73
C HIS A 422 17.60 11.54 -16.82
N ASN A 423 17.62 10.22 -16.65
CA ASN A 423 16.48 9.30 -16.66
C ASN A 423 15.80 9.14 -18.04
N SER A 424 16.55 9.38 -19.13
CA SER A 424 16.22 8.99 -20.52
C SER A 424 15.58 7.61 -20.63
N ASP A 425 16.20 6.63 -19.97
CA ASP A 425 15.86 5.21 -20.02
C ASP A 425 14.51 4.87 -19.34
N GLN A 426 13.88 5.87 -18.70
CA GLN A 426 12.64 5.74 -17.92
C GLN A 426 11.56 6.77 -18.31
N ILE A 427 11.74 7.48 -19.43
CA ILE A 427 10.71 8.36 -19.96
C ILE A 427 9.56 7.51 -20.51
N ILE A 428 8.34 7.81 -20.07
CA ILE A 428 7.10 7.18 -20.57
C ILE A 428 6.35 8.06 -21.58
N GLY A 429 6.72 9.35 -21.66
CA GLY A 429 6.15 10.30 -22.60
C GLY A 429 6.65 11.73 -22.37
N PHE A 430 6.27 12.63 -23.26
CA PHE A 430 6.43 14.07 -23.10
C PHE A 430 5.06 14.76 -23.07
N SER A 431 5.01 15.98 -22.55
CA SER A 431 3.94 16.91 -22.92
C SER A 431 4.50 18.21 -23.48
N VAL A 432 3.90 18.66 -24.56
CA VAL A 432 4.19 19.90 -25.25
C VAL A 432 3.14 20.92 -24.85
N HIS A 433 3.59 22.08 -24.38
CA HIS A 433 2.75 23.18 -23.93
C HIS A 433 2.97 24.41 -24.82
N TYR A 434 1.89 25.11 -25.17
CA TYR A 434 2.00 26.36 -25.93
C TYR A 434 0.89 27.37 -25.64
N GLN A 435 1.23 28.65 -25.79
CA GLN A 435 0.36 29.80 -25.56
C GLN A 435 0.71 30.93 -26.53
N ARG A 436 -0.17 31.92 -26.71
CA ARG A 436 0.11 33.12 -27.54
C ARG A 436 1.05 34.06 -26.80
N THR A 437 2.01 34.67 -27.50
CA THR A 437 2.99 35.58 -26.90
C THR A 437 2.45 37.01 -26.70
N ALA A 438 1.39 37.39 -27.44
CA ALA A 438 0.85 38.75 -27.48
C ALA A 438 -0.62 38.82 -27.05
N GLY A 439 -0.87 38.67 -25.75
CA GLY A 439 -2.19 38.76 -25.12
C GLY A 439 -2.18 38.05 -23.76
N SER A 440 -3.10 38.40 -22.86
CA SER A 440 -3.23 37.73 -21.56
C SER A 440 -4.01 36.41 -21.65
N ASP A 441 -3.81 35.66 -22.73
CA ASP A 441 -4.34 34.31 -22.90
C ASP A 441 -3.48 33.35 -22.07
N ASN A 442 -3.81 33.19 -20.78
CA ASN A 442 -3.31 32.08 -19.94
C ASN A 442 -3.86 30.69 -20.39
N MET A 443 -4.28 30.57 -21.66
CA MET A 443 -4.73 29.35 -22.31
C MET A 443 -3.50 28.56 -22.76
N GLU A 444 -2.99 27.74 -21.84
CA GLU A 444 -1.91 26.80 -22.08
C GLU A 444 -2.47 25.52 -22.72
N TYR A 445 -2.19 25.33 -24.01
CA TYR A 445 -2.63 24.17 -24.77
C TYR A 445 -1.61 23.03 -24.63
N GLN A 446 -2.06 21.87 -24.14
CA GLN A 446 -1.21 20.71 -23.88
C GLN A 446 -1.47 19.55 -24.85
N PHE A 447 -0.42 19.00 -25.44
CA PHE A 447 -0.43 17.68 -26.09
C PHE A 447 0.45 16.70 -25.30
N ALA A 448 -0.05 15.48 -25.03
CA ALA A 448 0.78 14.37 -24.57
C ALA A 448 1.26 13.53 -25.76
N VAL A 449 2.53 13.13 -25.76
CA VAL A 449 3.15 12.30 -26.81
C VAL A 449 4.03 11.21 -26.20
N ASN A 450 4.31 10.17 -26.97
CA ASN A 450 5.05 8.99 -26.52
C ASN A 450 6.53 9.32 -26.23
N ASN A 451 7.20 8.43 -25.49
CA ASN A 451 8.62 8.52 -25.15
C ASN A 451 9.56 8.54 -26.38
N ASP A 452 9.16 7.88 -27.47
CA ASP A 452 9.92 7.85 -28.72
C ASP A 452 9.74 9.13 -29.57
N THR A 453 8.80 10.01 -29.21
CA THR A 453 8.49 11.24 -29.95
C THR A 453 9.45 12.37 -29.56
N THR A 454 10.23 12.85 -30.53
CA THR A 454 11.17 13.99 -30.40
C THR A 454 10.88 15.12 -31.39
N GLU A 455 9.87 14.94 -32.25
CA GLU A 455 9.36 15.93 -33.20
C GLU A 455 7.83 15.93 -33.21
N LEU A 456 7.21 17.09 -33.36
CA LEU A 456 5.75 17.25 -33.41
C LEU A 456 5.33 18.34 -34.39
N HIS A 457 4.40 18.01 -35.28
CA HIS A 457 3.81 18.97 -36.23
C HIS A 457 2.51 19.54 -35.67
N ILE A 458 2.61 20.72 -35.07
CA ILE A 458 1.51 21.42 -34.40
C ILE A 458 0.73 22.20 -35.47
N LYS A 459 -0.58 22.01 -35.51
CA LYS A 459 -1.50 22.54 -36.54
C LYS A 459 -2.55 23.44 -35.89
N GLU A 460 -3.39 24.04 -36.72
CA GLU A 460 -4.51 24.90 -36.30
C GLU A 460 -4.07 26.15 -35.51
N LEU A 461 -2.80 26.55 -35.68
CA LEU A 461 -2.27 27.81 -35.18
C LEU A 461 -2.85 28.98 -36.00
N LEU A 462 -2.95 30.17 -35.38
CA LEU A 462 -3.38 31.37 -36.09
C LEU A 462 -2.25 31.97 -36.95
N PRO A 463 -2.53 32.37 -38.20
CA PRO A 463 -1.61 33.15 -39.03
C PRO A 463 -1.15 34.45 -38.38
N HIS A 464 0.06 34.89 -38.73
CA HIS A 464 0.69 36.13 -38.25
C HIS A 464 0.56 36.34 -36.72
N THR A 465 0.63 35.23 -35.97
CA THR A 465 0.52 35.22 -34.51
C THR A 465 1.80 34.65 -33.91
N ALA A 466 2.33 35.32 -32.89
CA ALA A 466 3.46 34.82 -32.11
C ALA A 466 2.99 33.82 -31.05
N TYR A 467 3.68 32.67 -30.98
CA TYR A 467 3.42 31.61 -30.02
C TYR A 467 4.70 31.26 -29.24
N THR A 468 4.51 30.91 -27.97
CA THR A 468 5.55 30.47 -27.03
C THR A 468 5.33 28.99 -26.71
N PHE A 469 6.35 28.16 -26.89
CA PHE A 469 6.31 26.71 -26.68
C PHE A 469 7.31 26.26 -25.60
N TYR A 470 6.98 25.21 -24.84
CA TYR A 470 7.95 24.46 -24.03
C TYR A 470 7.56 22.98 -23.94
N VAL A 471 8.49 22.13 -23.47
CA VAL A 471 8.29 20.68 -23.36
C VAL A 471 8.62 20.19 -21.94
N VAL A 472 7.85 19.21 -21.47
CA VAL A 472 7.98 18.53 -20.17
C VAL A 472 8.14 17.03 -20.42
N ALA A 473 9.01 16.35 -19.68
CA ALA A 473 9.19 14.89 -19.76
C ALA A 473 8.50 14.17 -18.59
N TYR A 474 7.95 12.99 -18.81
CA TYR A 474 7.22 12.22 -17.79
C TYR A 474 7.88 10.87 -17.53
N SER A 475 7.86 10.48 -16.27
CA SER A 475 8.29 9.18 -15.76
C SER A 475 7.19 8.59 -14.87
N LEU A 476 7.35 7.35 -14.41
CA LEU A 476 6.46 6.76 -13.41
C LEU A 476 6.43 7.54 -12.07
N MET A 477 7.43 8.37 -11.80
CA MET A 477 7.49 9.26 -10.63
C MET A 477 6.87 10.65 -10.86
N GLY A 478 6.41 10.94 -12.09
CA GLY A 478 5.86 12.24 -12.48
C GLY A 478 6.73 13.03 -13.44
N ALA A 479 6.46 14.33 -13.52
CA ALA A 479 6.95 15.26 -14.54
C ALA A 479 8.30 15.92 -14.23
N SER A 480 9.08 16.23 -15.26
CA SER A 480 10.23 17.13 -15.19
C SER A 480 9.80 18.57 -14.86
N ARG A 481 10.78 19.45 -14.63
CA ARG A 481 10.54 20.88 -14.85
C ARG A 481 10.36 21.17 -16.35
N PRO A 482 9.67 22.26 -16.73
CA PRO A 482 9.66 22.76 -18.10
C PRO A 482 11.06 22.92 -18.70
N SER A 483 11.15 22.75 -20.02
CA SER A 483 12.28 23.26 -20.81
C SER A 483 12.36 24.79 -20.73
N LEU A 484 13.44 25.38 -21.27
CA LEU A 484 13.39 26.79 -21.61
C LEU A 484 12.30 27.02 -22.68
N PRO A 485 11.53 28.12 -22.60
CA PRO A 485 10.52 28.44 -23.61
C PRO A 485 11.16 28.98 -24.89
N VAL A 486 10.61 28.59 -26.03
CA VAL A 486 11.00 29.07 -27.37
C VAL A 486 9.82 29.82 -28.02
N THR A 487 10.09 30.95 -28.67
CA THR A 487 9.08 31.75 -29.36
C THR A 487 9.23 31.67 -30.88
N VAL A 488 8.10 31.67 -31.59
CA VAL A 488 8.05 31.66 -33.05
C VAL A 488 6.82 32.44 -33.55
N GLU A 489 6.99 33.21 -34.62
CA GLU A 489 5.91 33.93 -35.29
C GLU A 489 5.43 33.13 -36.51
N MET A 490 4.11 32.92 -36.63
CA MET A 490 3.52 32.24 -37.79
C MET A 490 3.53 33.14 -39.03
N LEU A 491 3.59 32.53 -40.21
CA LEU A 491 3.59 33.26 -41.48
C LEU A 491 2.24 33.98 -41.74
N GLU A 492 2.26 35.01 -42.59
CA GLU A 492 1.03 35.59 -43.16
C GLU A 492 0.28 34.55 -44.02
N ASP A 493 -1.05 34.60 -44.00
CA ASP A 493 -1.94 33.84 -44.89
C ASP A 493 -2.74 34.78 -45.79
N VAL A 494 -3.50 34.23 -46.75
CA VAL A 494 -4.56 35.02 -47.42
C VAL A 494 -5.69 35.33 -46.44
N PRO A 495 -6.38 36.49 -46.53
CA PRO A 495 -7.51 36.77 -45.65
C PRO A 495 -8.65 35.76 -45.85
N SER A 496 -9.21 35.25 -44.75
CA SER A 496 -10.24 34.20 -44.80
C SER A 496 -11.66 34.70 -45.06
N ALA A 497 -11.84 36.01 -45.26
CA ALA A 497 -13.13 36.61 -45.61
C ALA A 497 -12.95 37.74 -46.64
N SER A 498 -13.98 37.99 -47.43
CA SER A 498 -14.08 39.18 -48.29
C SER A 498 -14.61 40.38 -47.50
N PRO A 499 -14.12 41.61 -47.74
CA PRO A 499 -14.72 42.83 -47.20
C PRO A 499 -16.21 42.97 -47.54
N GLN A 500 -17.03 43.44 -46.59
CA GLN A 500 -18.46 43.70 -46.86
C GLN A 500 -18.62 44.95 -47.75
N LEU A 501 -19.19 44.78 -48.94
CA LEU A 501 -19.48 45.88 -49.86
C LEU A 501 -20.65 46.76 -49.40
N SER A 502 -20.65 48.00 -49.88
CA SER A 502 -21.78 48.93 -49.84
C SER A 502 -21.70 49.84 -51.07
N LEU A 503 -22.75 49.83 -51.90
CA LEU A 503 -22.78 50.44 -53.23
C LEU A 503 -23.71 51.66 -53.27
N LEU A 504 -23.30 52.70 -53.98
CA LEU A 504 -24.06 53.95 -54.12
C LEU A 504 -23.81 54.61 -55.48
N SER A 505 -24.85 54.81 -56.29
CA SER A 505 -24.72 55.68 -57.46
C SER A 505 -24.64 57.14 -57.05
N THR A 506 -23.51 57.78 -57.35
CA THR A 506 -23.32 59.23 -57.13
C THR A 506 -23.79 60.07 -58.31
N SER A 507 -23.93 59.45 -59.49
CA SER A 507 -24.53 60.03 -60.70
C SER A 507 -25.14 58.90 -61.55
N PRO A 508 -25.75 59.19 -62.72
CA PRO A 508 -26.14 58.16 -63.67
C PRO A 508 -24.97 57.34 -64.25
N THR A 509 -23.73 57.83 -64.19
CA THR A 509 -22.54 57.20 -64.79
C THR A 509 -21.51 56.71 -63.78
N ASP A 510 -21.73 56.94 -62.47
CA ASP A 510 -20.75 56.63 -61.43
C ASP A 510 -21.35 55.72 -60.34
N ILE A 511 -20.58 54.71 -59.93
CA ILE A 511 -20.87 53.90 -58.74
C ILE A 511 -19.73 54.08 -57.75
N ARG A 512 -20.03 54.66 -56.58
CA ARG A 512 -19.15 54.60 -55.42
C ARG A 512 -19.29 53.25 -54.75
N VAL A 513 -18.17 52.58 -54.62
CA VAL A 513 -17.97 51.30 -53.94
C VAL A 513 -17.30 51.63 -52.61
N MET A 514 -17.87 51.17 -51.51
CA MET A 514 -17.32 51.34 -50.15
C MET A 514 -17.25 49.99 -49.46
N TRP A 515 -16.29 49.80 -48.57
CA TRP A 515 -16.16 48.56 -47.79
C TRP A 515 -15.67 48.80 -46.37
N LEU A 516 -15.95 47.84 -45.50
CA LEU A 516 -15.34 47.78 -44.17
C LEU A 516 -13.99 47.04 -44.26
N PRO A 517 -12.91 47.53 -43.62
CA PRO A 517 -11.70 46.76 -43.40
C PRO A 517 -11.99 45.46 -42.64
N LEU A 518 -11.20 44.43 -42.90
CA LEU A 518 -11.27 43.17 -42.15
C LEU A 518 -10.73 43.37 -40.72
N SER A 519 -11.27 42.60 -39.77
CA SER A 519 -10.71 42.44 -38.43
C SER A 519 -9.33 41.75 -38.49
N LEU A 520 -8.51 41.93 -37.46
CA LEU A 520 -7.17 41.33 -37.39
C LEU A 520 -7.18 39.80 -37.54
N HIS A 521 -8.20 39.13 -36.99
CA HIS A 521 -8.35 37.67 -37.09
C HIS A 521 -8.84 37.20 -38.48
N LEU A 522 -9.58 38.04 -39.23
CA LEU A 522 -9.98 37.74 -40.62
C LEU A 522 -8.90 38.14 -41.64
N SER A 523 -8.05 39.13 -41.32
CA SER A 523 -7.00 39.61 -42.21
C SER A 523 -5.84 38.62 -42.35
N ARG A 524 -5.57 37.82 -41.30
CA ARG A 524 -4.52 36.78 -41.25
C ARG A 524 -3.10 37.25 -41.63
N GLY A 525 -2.86 38.54 -41.47
CA GLY A 525 -1.70 39.27 -41.97
C GLY A 525 -2.03 40.75 -42.14
N ALA A 526 -1.05 41.54 -42.59
CA ALA A 526 -1.26 42.95 -42.88
C ALA A 526 -1.96 43.13 -44.24
N ILE A 527 -3.13 43.78 -44.28
CA ILE A 527 -3.79 44.09 -45.56
C ILE A 527 -2.98 45.16 -46.31
N THR A 528 -2.47 44.77 -47.48
CA THR A 528 -1.63 45.60 -48.36
C THR A 528 -2.41 46.22 -49.50
N ARG A 529 -3.49 45.57 -49.96
CA ARG A 529 -4.29 45.96 -51.14
C ARG A 529 -5.70 45.38 -51.11
N TYR A 530 -6.60 45.97 -51.90
CA TYR A 530 -7.93 45.42 -52.23
C TYR A 530 -8.11 45.36 -53.75
N ARG A 531 -8.88 44.38 -54.24
CA ARG A 531 -9.29 44.27 -55.64
C ARG A 531 -10.81 44.31 -55.75
N ILE A 532 -11.35 45.22 -56.56
CA ILE A 532 -12.77 45.35 -56.88
C ILE A 532 -12.96 44.84 -58.31
N ASP A 533 -13.74 43.78 -58.49
CA ASP A 533 -14.14 43.27 -59.81
C ASP A 533 -15.56 43.76 -60.13
N TYR A 534 -15.82 44.22 -61.36
CA TYR A 534 -17.14 44.66 -61.82
C TYR A 534 -17.45 44.28 -63.27
N ARG A 535 -18.73 44.11 -63.59
CA ARG A 535 -19.24 43.81 -64.95
C ARG A 535 -20.64 44.38 -65.17
N ALA A 536 -21.03 44.65 -66.41
CA ALA A 536 -22.42 44.93 -66.75
C ALA A 536 -23.22 43.63 -66.84
N LEU A 537 -24.48 43.62 -66.40
CA LEU A 537 -25.34 42.42 -66.39
C LEU A 537 -25.60 41.87 -67.81
N GLU A 538 -25.55 42.72 -68.82
CA GLU A 538 -25.67 42.36 -70.25
C GLU A 538 -24.35 41.88 -70.88
N GLN A 539 -23.22 41.99 -70.17
CA GLN A 539 -21.87 41.65 -70.64
C GLN A 539 -21.15 40.78 -69.59
N VAL A 540 -21.80 39.68 -69.22
CA VAL A 540 -21.44 38.78 -68.11
C VAL A 540 -19.99 38.28 -68.18
N ASP A 541 -19.47 38.11 -69.40
CA ASP A 541 -18.12 37.60 -69.68
C ASP A 541 -17.00 38.65 -69.50
N HIS A 542 -17.34 39.95 -69.50
CA HIS A 542 -16.37 41.04 -69.43
C HIS A 542 -16.28 41.60 -68.01
N ILE A 543 -15.35 41.04 -67.23
CA ILE A 543 -15.00 41.50 -65.89
C ILE A 543 -13.86 42.51 -65.98
N TYR A 544 -14.08 43.70 -65.42
CA TYR A 544 -13.09 44.73 -65.20
C TYR A 544 -12.63 44.69 -63.73
N SER A 545 -11.34 44.92 -63.46
CA SER A 545 -10.79 44.92 -62.10
C SER A 545 -10.07 46.22 -61.78
N VAL A 546 -10.23 46.72 -60.57
CA VAL A 546 -9.53 47.90 -60.02
C VAL A 546 -8.86 47.49 -58.71
N GLU A 547 -7.55 47.74 -58.59
CA GLU A 547 -6.81 47.55 -57.33
C GLU A 547 -6.52 48.89 -56.64
N VAL A 548 -6.57 48.88 -55.30
CA VAL A 548 -6.30 50.03 -54.43
C VAL A 548 -5.46 49.61 -53.22
N GLY A 549 -4.80 50.56 -52.57
CA GLY A 549 -3.98 50.31 -51.37
C GLY A 549 -4.80 49.81 -50.17
N GLY A 550 -4.19 49.04 -49.29
CA GLY A 550 -4.83 48.46 -48.09
C GLY A 550 -5.30 49.49 -47.06
N ASN A 551 -4.87 50.75 -47.20
CA ASN A 551 -5.33 51.90 -46.44
C ASN A 551 -6.67 52.49 -46.95
N GLU A 552 -7.13 52.11 -48.14
CA GLU A 552 -8.36 52.63 -48.74
C GLU A 552 -9.60 51.86 -48.28
N THR A 553 -10.74 52.56 -48.17
CA THR A 553 -12.05 52.00 -47.78
C THR A 553 -13.18 52.34 -48.75
N GLN A 554 -12.85 53.06 -49.84
CA GLN A 554 -13.79 53.43 -50.90
C GLN A 554 -13.06 53.66 -52.23
N VAL A 555 -13.74 53.39 -53.34
CA VAL A 555 -13.35 53.82 -54.70
C VAL A 555 -14.59 54.26 -55.46
N THR A 556 -14.45 55.17 -56.43
CA THR A 556 -15.55 55.54 -57.32
C THR A 556 -15.23 55.09 -58.74
N LEU A 557 -16.00 54.09 -59.20
CA LEU A 557 -16.04 53.69 -60.60
C LEU A 557 -16.81 54.77 -61.39
N LYS A 558 -16.31 55.10 -62.57
CA LYS A 558 -16.81 56.18 -63.43
C LYS A 558 -17.09 55.66 -64.84
N ASP A 559 -17.64 56.53 -65.67
CA ASP A 559 -17.82 56.32 -67.11
C ASP A 559 -18.69 55.08 -67.46
N LEU A 560 -19.54 54.68 -66.51
CA LEU A 560 -20.53 53.61 -66.64
C LEU A 560 -21.75 54.11 -67.41
N LYS A 561 -22.52 53.19 -68.01
CA LYS A 561 -23.76 53.55 -68.73
C LYS A 561 -24.92 53.77 -67.75
N PRO A 562 -25.77 54.80 -67.97
CA PRO A 562 -26.98 55.03 -67.20
C PRO A 562 -28.09 54.03 -67.54
N ASN A 563 -29.00 53.80 -66.58
CA ASN A 563 -30.10 52.84 -66.71
C ASN A 563 -29.63 51.42 -67.09
N GLN A 564 -28.54 50.94 -66.47
CA GLN A 564 -27.99 49.61 -66.68
C GLN A 564 -27.57 48.98 -65.33
N THR A 565 -27.81 47.69 -65.17
CA THR A 565 -27.38 46.96 -63.98
C THR A 565 -25.92 46.53 -64.08
N TYR A 566 -25.14 46.79 -63.04
CA TYR A 566 -23.78 46.30 -62.86
C TYR A 566 -23.74 45.29 -61.71
N GLN A 567 -22.87 44.30 -61.80
CA GLN A 567 -22.53 43.39 -60.71
C GLN A 567 -21.11 43.68 -60.24
N LEU A 568 -20.89 43.72 -58.93
CA LEU A 568 -19.63 44.08 -58.30
C LEU A 568 -19.28 43.11 -57.16
N ARG A 569 -17.98 42.86 -56.96
CA ARG A 569 -17.44 42.07 -55.83
C ARG A 569 -16.07 42.59 -55.40
N ILE A 570 -15.62 42.21 -54.20
CA ILE A 570 -14.32 42.66 -53.64
C ILE A 570 -13.52 41.53 -52.98
N ALA A 571 -12.19 41.60 -53.08
CA ALA A 571 -11.25 40.78 -52.32
C ALA A 571 -10.23 41.67 -51.56
N ALA A 572 -9.75 41.21 -50.40
CA ALA A 572 -8.66 41.82 -49.64
C ALA A 572 -7.36 41.04 -49.85
N GLY A 573 -6.18 41.68 -49.73
CA GLY A 573 -4.90 41.00 -49.99
C GLY A 573 -3.76 41.34 -49.02
N THR A 574 -3.14 40.29 -48.49
CA THR A 574 -1.91 40.28 -47.68
C THR A 574 -0.69 40.08 -48.58
N ARG A 575 0.51 39.85 -48.03
CA ARG A 575 1.68 39.44 -48.82
C ARG A 575 1.51 38.06 -49.45
N ALA A 576 0.77 37.16 -48.79
CA ALA A 576 0.50 35.80 -49.28
C ALA A 576 -0.39 35.75 -50.53
N GLY A 577 -1.34 36.68 -50.68
CA GLY A 577 -2.25 36.70 -51.83
C GLY A 577 -3.55 37.46 -51.56
N PHE A 578 -4.56 37.24 -52.41
CA PHE A 578 -5.92 37.75 -52.23
C PHE A 578 -6.83 36.71 -51.58
N SER A 579 -7.81 37.18 -50.81
CA SER A 579 -8.93 36.38 -50.32
C SER A 579 -9.79 35.84 -51.47
N GLN A 580 -10.73 34.94 -51.14
CA GLN A 580 -11.89 34.77 -52.01
C GLN A 580 -12.60 36.12 -52.19
N SER A 581 -13.16 36.33 -53.38
CA SER A 581 -13.93 37.55 -53.67
C SER A 581 -15.34 37.40 -53.10
N SER A 582 -15.95 38.52 -52.68
CA SER A 582 -17.33 38.53 -52.18
C SER A 582 -18.33 38.02 -53.22
N GLU A 583 -19.54 37.74 -52.77
CA GLU A 583 -20.68 37.56 -53.68
C GLU A 583 -20.94 38.78 -54.55
N TRP A 584 -21.62 38.55 -55.68
CA TRP A 584 -21.91 39.54 -56.72
C TRP A 584 -23.04 40.50 -56.31
N ALA A 585 -22.68 41.56 -55.59
CA ALA A 585 -23.58 42.66 -55.28
C ALA A 585 -24.06 43.35 -56.57
N SER A 586 -25.36 43.26 -56.87
CA SER A 586 -25.97 43.83 -58.07
C SER A 586 -26.54 45.23 -57.79
N HIS A 587 -26.22 46.21 -58.64
CA HIS A 587 -26.60 47.61 -58.47
C HIS A 587 -27.01 48.25 -59.80
N HIS A 588 -28.16 48.92 -59.83
CA HIS A 588 -28.73 49.53 -61.03
C HIS A 588 -28.42 51.04 -61.10
N THR A 589 -27.78 51.51 -62.17
CA THR A 589 -27.52 52.95 -62.38
C THR A 589 -28.82 53.70 -62.66
N PRO A 590 -29.08 54.87 -62.06
CA PRO A 590 -30.37 55.56 -62.20
C PRO A 590 -30.59 56.12 -63.62
N ASN A 591 -31.85 56.15 -64.05
CA ASN A 591 -32.28 56.86 -65.26
C ASN A 591 -32.26 58.39 -65.01
N LEU A 592 -32.14 59.20 -66.08
CA LEU A 592 -32.01 60.66 -65.99
C LEU A 592 -33.27 61.38 -65.43
N THR A 593 -34.42 60.71 -65.35
CA THR A 593 -35.74 61.39 -65.27
C THR A 593 -36.58 61.15 -64.01
N GLN A 594 -36.23 60.22 -63.11
CA GLN A 594 -37.01 59.93 -61.89
C GLN A 594 -36.33 60.36 -60.60
N VAL A 595 -37.11 60.83 -59.61
CA VAL A 595 -36.62 61.27 -58.30
C VAL A 595 -36.52 60.10 -57.32
N LEU A 596 -35.56 59.23 -57.55
CA LEU A 596 -35.07 58.25 -56.58
C LEU A 596 -33.57 58.47 -56.39
N PHE A 597 -33.21 59.57 -55.73
CA PHE A 597 -31.82 59.90 -55.42
C PHE A 597 -31.62 59.98 -53.91
N ALA A 598 -30.52 59.40 -53.44
CA ALA A 598 -30.09 59.54 -52.07
C ALA A 598 -29.77 61.01 -51.72
N PRO A 599 -29.91 61.43 -50.45
CA PRO A 599 -29.37 62.71 -49.98
C PRO A 599 -27.87 62.82 -50.32
N THR A 600 -27.50 63.90 -51.01
CA THR A 600 -26.11 64.14 -51.43
C THR A 600 -25.29 64.63 -50.24
N GLU A 601 -23.96 64.52 -50.32
CA GLU A 601 -23.02 64.92 -49.26
C GLU A 601 -23.43 64.45 -47.84
N LEU A 602 -23.78 63.16 -47.66
CA LEU A 602 -23.96 62.61 -46.32
C LEU A 602 -22.62 62.68 -45.56
N LYS A 603 -22.51 63.66 -44.68
CA LYS A 603 -21.35 63.97 -43.85
C LYS A 603 -21.75 63.77 -42.40
N VAL A 604 -21.31 62.67 -41.81
CA VAL A 604 -21.46 62.41 -40.37
C VAL A 604 -20.21 62.93 -39.67
N ARG A 605 -20.36 63.92 -38.81
CA ARG A 605 -19.32 64.26 -37.84
C ARG A 605 -19.55 63.40 -36.60
N ALA A 606 -18.65 62.46 -36.36
CA ALA A 606 -18.62 61.73 -35.11
C ALA A 606 -18.39 62.68 -33.93
N LYS A 607 -18.97 62.34 -32.79
CA LYS A 607 -18.58 62.77 -31.46
C LYS A 607 -18.45 61.53 -30.57
N MET A 608 -18.00 61.70 -29.33
CA MET A 608 -17.85 60.63 -28.35
C MET A 608 -19.16 59.85 -28.06
N HIS A 609 -20.28 60.55 -27.84
CA HIS A 609 -21.59 59.94 -27.51
C HIS A 609 -22.72 60.23 -28.52
N SER A 610 -22.36 60.79 -29.68
CA SER A 610 -23.34 61.19 -30.70
C SER A 610 -22.76 61.21 -32.10
N LEU A 611 -23.64 61.12 -33.10
CA LEU A 611 -23.30 61.30 -34.51
C LEU A 611 -24.08 62.50 -35.04
N HIS A 612 -23.37 63.58 -35.38
CA HIS A 612 -23.97 64.75 -36.00
C HIS A 612 -24.04 64.55 -37.52
N VAL A 613 -25.15 63.97 -37.95
CA VAL A 613 -25.46 63.58 -39.33
C VAL A 613 -25.90 64.83 -40.10
N THR A 614 -25.24 65.14 -41.23
CA THR A 614 -25.61 66.25 -42.13
C THR A 614 -25.73 65.75 -43.56
N TRP A 615 -26.65 66.32 -44.35
CA TRP A 615 -26.88 65.93 -45.73
C TRP A 615 -27.46 67.10 -46.56
N GLN A 616 -27.09 67.13 -47.84
CA GLN A 616 -27.70 68.02 -48.82
C GLN A 616 -28.96 67.39 -49.46
N PRO A 617 -29.82 68.20 -50.09
CA PRO A 617 -30.96 67.68 -50.84
C PRO A 617 -30.50 66.82 -52.05
N PRO A 618 -31.24 65.76 -52.41
CA PRO A 618 -31.04 65.12 -53.71
C PRO A 618 -31.22 66.15 -54.85
N PRO A 619 -30.60 65.98 -56.04
CA PRO A 619 -30.60 67.01 -57.08
C PRO A 619 -32.00 67.54 -57.43
N ASN A 620 -32.96 66.62 -57.59
CA ASN A 620 -34.35 66.94 -57.94
C ASN A 620 -35.25 67.09 -56.69
N HIS A 621 -34.85 67.99 -55.78
CA HIS A 621 -35.40 68.14 -54.42
C HIS A 621 -36.83 68.70 -54.30
N THR A 622 -37.46 69.12 -55.39
CA THR A 622 -38.78 69.78 -55.37
C THR A 622 -39.90 68.84 -54.90
N GLN A 623 -39.75 67.53 -55.10
CA GLN A 623 -40.78 66.52 -54.85
C GLN A 623 -40.78 65.94 -53.42
N ILE A 624 -39.79 66.27 -52.58
CA ILE A 624 -39.62 65.63 -51.25
C ILE A 624 -40.58 66.20 -50.19
N THR A 625 -41.15 65.32 -49.36
CA THR A 625 -41.99 65.66 -48.20
C THR A 625 -41.21 65.59 -46.88
N GLY A 626 -40.20 64.72 -46.79
CA GLY A 626 -39.36 64.58 -45.61
C GLY A 626 -38.10 63.75 -45.83
N TYR A 627 -37.41 63.46 -44.72
CA TYR A 627 -36.30 62.52 -44.65
C TYR A 627 -36.59 61.48 -43.57
N LYS A 628 -36.26 60.21 -43.81
CA LYS A 628 -36.16 59.19 -42.76
C LYS A 628 -34.69 59.05 -42.40
N LEU A 629 -34.40 59.00 -41.11
CA LEU A 629 -33.08 58.72 -40.56
C LEU A 629 -33.22 57.46 -39.71
N SER A 630 -32.34 56.47 -39.89
CA SER A 630 -32.22 55.34 -38.96
C SER A 630 -30.77 55.08 -38.60
N TRP A 631 -30.56 54.46 -37.44
CA TRP A 631 -29.26 53.99 -36.99
C TRP A 631 -29.41 52.66 -36.26
N ARG A 632 -28.36 51.83 -36.35
CA ARG A 632 -28.13 50.66 -35.50
C ARG A 632 -26.66 50.54 -35.17
N GLU A 633 -26.36 49.93 -34.04
CA GLU A 633 -25.03 49.42 -33.76
C GLU A 633 -24.72 48.24 -34.70
N LEU A 634 -23.45 47.84 -34.80
CA LEU A 634 -23.01 46.64 -35.50
C LEU A 634 -22.08 45.86 -34.58
N ASP A 635 -22.54 44.73 -34.04
CA ASP A 635 -21.69 43.83 -33.26
C ASP A 635 -20.57 43.26 -34.16
N GLY A 636 -19.35 43.22 -33.64
CA GLY A 636 -18.12 43.07 -34.45
C GLY A 636 -17.91 41.71 -35.12
N GLU A 637 -18.75 40.72 -34.81
CA GLU A 637 -18.68 39.35 -35.31
C GLU A 637 -19.87 38.99 -36.23
N GLU A 638 -20.89 39.85 -36.36
CA GLU A 638 -22.14 39.56 -37.07
C GLU A 638 -22.02 39.54 -38.61
N LEU A 639 -20.79 39.65 -39.15
CA LEU A 639 -20.50 39.81 -40.58
C LEU A 639 -20.26 38.49 -41.33
N ALA A 640 -20.46 37.33 -40.69
CA ALA A 640 -20.04 36.03 -41.24
C ALA A 640 -21.15 35.05 -41.65
N ASN A 641 -22.38 35.15 -41.13
CA ASN A 641 -23.42 34.12 -41.30
C ASN A 641 -24.75 34.70 -41.83
N GLU A 642 -24.99 34.59 -43.14
CA GLU A 642 -26.32 34.83 -43.75
C GLU A 642 -27.28 33.64 -43.54
N GLU A 643 -27.59 33.25 -42.29
CA GLU A 643 -28.76 32.38 -42.02
C GLU A 643 -29.27 32.43 -40.56
N LYS A 644 -29.72 33.61 -40.10
CA LYS A 644 -30.61 33.72 -38.93
C LYS A 644 -31.76 34.71 -39.19
N PRO A 645 -33.02 34.36 -38.86
CA PRO A 645 -34.12 35.32 -38.83
C PRO A 645 -33.84 36.43 -37.81
N MET A 646 -34.30 37.65 -38.10
CA MET A 646 -34.09 38.81 -37.23
C MET A 646 -34.61 38.57 -35.79
N ILE A 647 -33.69 38.41 -34.85
CA ILE A 647 -33.94 38.72 -33.44
C ILE A 647 -33.94 40.25 -33.33
N ASN A 648 -34.79 40.82 -32.46
CA ASN A 648 -35.13 42.25 -32.44
C ASN A 648 -34.02 43.19 -31.90
N GLU A 649 -32.89 43.25 -32.61
CA GLU A 649 -32.00 44.41 -32.65
C GLU A 649 -32.83 45.68 -32.89
N ARG A 650 -32.77 46.64 -31.95
CA ARG A 650 -33.63 47.83 -31.99
C ARG A 650 -33.11 48.84 -33.02
N ILE A 651 -33.43 48.64 -34.30
CA ILE A 651 -33.21 49.65 -35.35
C ILE A 651 -33.96 50.93 -34.97
N GLN A 652 -33.21 51.93 -34.53
CA GLN A 652 -33.76 53.21 -34.10
C GLN A 652 -34.00 54.07 -35.35
N GLN A 653 -35.16 54.73 -35.43
CA GLN A 653 -35.54 55.51 -36.61
C GLN A 653 -36.42 56.72 -36.28
N ILE A 654 -36.27 57.78 -37.06
CA ILE A 654 -37.02 59.03 -36.94
C ILE A 654 -37.41 59.59 -38.32
N LYS A 655 -38.62 60.14 -38.44
CA LYS A 655 -39.08 60.85 -39.65
C LYS A 655 -39.00 62.37 -39.43
N LEU A 656 -38.25 63.03 -40.30
CA LEU A 656 -37.88 64.45 -40.24
C LEU A 656 -38.58 65.23 -41.36
N ARG A 657 -38.99 66.48 -41.08
CA ARG A 657 -39.66 67.36 -42.06
C ARG A 657 -38.67 67.81 -43.14
N LYS A 658 -39.10 68.03 -44.40
CA LYS A 658 -38.20 68.39 -45.54
C LYS A 658 -37.21 69.55 -45.34
N ARG A 659 -37.47 70.45 -44.37
CA ARG A 659 -36.60 71.57 -43.98
C ARG A 659 -35.37 71.15 -43.15
N VAL A 660 -35.39 69.97 -42.55
CA VAL A 660 -34.30 69.43 -41.73
C VAL A 660 -33.23 68.84 -42.66
N LYS A 661 -31.98 69.31 -42.53
CA LYS A 661 -30.79 68.89 -43.31
C LYS A 661 -29.66 68.34 -42.44
N HIS A 662 -29.88 68.30 -41.12
CA HIS A 662 -28.98 67.75 -40.13
C HIS A 662 -29.78 67.18 -38.97
N HIS A 663 -29.21 66.23 -38.25
CA HIS A 663 -29.73 65.70 -37.00
C HIS A 663 -28.58 65.16 -36.16
N GLU A 664 -28.62 65.39 -34.85
CA GLU A 664 -27.67 64.77 -33.93
C GLU A 664 -28.31 63.54 -33.29
N VAL A 665 -27.82 62.37 -33.65
CA VAL A 665 -28.18 61.10 -33.02
C VAL A 665 -27.40 61.00 -31.72
N THR A 666 -28.07 60.99 -30.58
CA THR A 666 -27.47 60.97 -29.24
C THR A 666 -27.69 59.66 -28.51
N GLY A 667 -26.90 59.40 -27.46
CA GLY A 667 -27.02 58.18 -26.65
C GLY A 667 -26.34 56.96 -27.26
N LEU A 668 -25.21 57.19 -27.96
CA LEU A 668 -24.41 56.15 -28.60
C LEU A 668 -23.16 55.84 -27.76
N ALA A 669 -22.64 54.62 -27.85
CA ALA A 669 -21.42 54.21 -27.16
C ALA A 669 -20.16 54.79 -27.85
N PRO A 670 -19.13 55.27 -27.11
CA PRO A 670 -17.85 55.69 -27.66
C PRO A 670 -17.07 54.53 -28.29
N ASP A 671 -16.36 54.78 -29.39
CA ASP A 671 -15.74 53.77 -30.28
C ASP A 671 -16.72 52.70 -30.84
N GLY A 672 -18.03 52.84 -30.61
CA GLY A 672 -19.07 51.97 -31.16
C GLY A 672 -19.17 52.11 -32.67
N LEU A 673 -19.32 50.98 -33.39
CA LEU A 673 -19.49 50.95 -34.83
C LEU A 673 -20.98 51.07 -35.17
N TYR A 674 -21.35 52.10 -35.92
CA TYR A 674 -22.75 52.39 -36.27
C TYR A 674 -22.98 52.43 -37.77
N GLU A 675 -24.11 51.88 -38.20
CA GLU A 675 -24.67 52.06 -39.54
C GLU A 675 -25.77 53.13 -39.49
N VAL A 676 -25.57 54.25 -40.18
CA VAL A 676 -26.53 55.35 -40.32
C VAL A 676 -27.08 55.39 -41.73
N LYS A 677 -28.40 55.48 -41.88
CA LYS A 677 -29.10 55.51 -43.16
C LYS A 677 -30.05 56.70 -43.24
N VAL A 678 -29.98 57.48 -44.32
CA VAL A 678 -30.82 58.66 -44.57
C VAL A 678 -31.54 58.54 -45.91
N TRP A 679 -32.86 58.32 -45.88
CA TRP A 679 -33.71 58.31 -47.08
C TRP A 679 -34.34 59.69 -47.27
N ALA A 680 -34.43 60.18 -48.51
CA ALA A 680 -35.43 61.19 -48.87
C ALA A 680 -36.75 60.50 -49.21
N PHE A 681 -37.90 61.06 -48.82
CA PHE A 681 -39.22 60.47 -49.16
C PHE A 681 -40.21 61.52 -49.69
N ASN A 682 -41.19 61.07 -50.48
CA ASN A 682 -42.29 61.87 -51.01
C ASN A 682 -43.67 61.35 -50.48
N LYS A 683 -44.79 61.57 -51.17
CA LYS A 683 -46.11 61.05 -50.73
C LYS A 683 -46.39 59.58 -51.10
N GLN A 684 -45.63 59.01 -52.02
CA GLN A 684 -45.90 57.72 -52.68
C GLN A 684 -44.74 56.72 -52.49
N THR A 685 -43.50 57.19 -52.33
CA THR A 685 -42.28 56.39 -52.29
C THR A 685 -41.22 56.95 -51.33
N GLU A 686 -40.36 56.06 -50.84
CA GLU A 686 -39.05 56.41 -50.27
C GLU A 686 -37.98 56.24 -51.36
N GLY A 687 -37.07 57.20 -51.51
CA GLY A 687 -35.90 57.08 -52.39
C GLY A 687 -34.78 56.26 -51.74
N TYR A 688 -33.68 56.00 -52.46
CA TYR A 688 -32.55 55.24 -51.89
C TYR A 688 -31.96 55.92 -50.64
N PRO A 689 -31.46 55.14 -49.66
CA PRO A 689 -30.74 55.69 -48.53
C PRO A 689 -29.35 56.16 -48.96
N ALA A 690 -28.95 57.34 -48.50
CA ALA A 690 -27.53 57.61 -48.28
C ALA A 690 -27.10 56.81 -47.05
N VAL A 691 -26.01 56.05 -47.15
CA VAL A 691 -25.51 55.19 -46.07
C VAL A 691 -24.14 55.70 -45.61
N TRP A 692 -23.96 55.77 -44.29
CA TRP A 692 -22.66 55.96 -43.65
C TRP A 692 -22.43 54.82 -42.66
N LYS A 693 -21.23 54.26 -42.65
CA LYS A 693 -20.77 53.32 -41.63
C LYS A 693 -19.50 53.89 -41.02
N GLY A 694 -19.37 53.87 -39.71
CA GLY A 694 -18.20 54.40 -39.02
C GLY A 694 -18.36 54.40 -37.51
N ARG A 695 -17.33 54.89 -36.83
CA ARG A 695 -17.25 54.91 -35.36
C ARG A 695 -17.57 56.27 -34.79
N THR A 696 -18.13 56.29 -33.58
CA THR A 696 -18.07 57.44 -32.67
C THR A 696 -16.61 57.75 -32.29
N GLU A 697 -16.35 58.95 -31.77
CA GLU A 697 -15.01 59.29 -31.26
C GLU A 697 -14.69 58.44 -30.02
N LYS A 698 -13.40 58.24 -29.73
CA LYS A 698 -12.97 57.55 -28.51
C LYS A 698 -13.21 58.40 -27.27
N THR A 699 -13.46 57.73 -26.15
CA THR A 699 -13.54 58.34 -24.81
C THR A 699 -12.23 59.04 -24.44
N THR A 700 -12.32 60.29 -23.97
CA THR A 700 -11.20 61.02 -23.35
C THR A 700 -11.19 60.94 -21.83
N ASP A 701 -12.37 60.89 -21.19
CA ASP A 701 -12.52 60.77 -19.74
C ASP A 701 -12.88 59.34 -19.34
N SER A 702 -11.92 58.64 -18.73
CA SER A 702 -12.05 57.23 -18.34
C SER A 702 -13.01 57.04 -17.16
N LEU A 703 -14.27 56.76 -17.46
CA LEU A 703 -15.20 56.11 -16.54
C LEU A 703 -15.13 54.57 -16.70
N PRO A 704 -15.24 53.77 -15.63
CA PRO A 704 -15.26 52.33 -15.75
C PRO A 704 -16.60 51.83 -16.33
N PRO A 705 -16.61 50.79 -17.18
CA PRO A 705 -17.86 50.22 -17.70
C PRO A 705 -18.72 49.62 -16.58
N LEU A 706 -20.03 49.55 -16.80
CA LEU A 706 -20.97 48.95 -15.85
C LEU A 706 -20.81 47.41 -15.76
N PRO A 707 -21.13 46.80 -14.60
CA PRO A 707 -21.12 45.35 -14.45
C PRO A 707 -22.18 44.69 -15.34
N PRO A 708 -21.96 43.44 -15.82
CA PRO A 708 -22.96 42.66 -16.53
C PRO A 708 -24.21 42.39 -15.68
N ILE A 709 -25.33 42.20 -16.36
CA ILE A 709 -26.63 41.89 -15.75
C ILE A 709 -27.05 40.45 -16.09
N SER A 710 -28.10 39.95 -15.42
CA SER A 710 -28.69 38.63 -15.69
C SER A 710 -27.69 37.45 -15.69
N VAL A 711 -26.62 37.57 -14.89
CA VAL A 711 -25.61 36.53 -14.70
C VAL A 711 -26.28 35.27 -14.14
N ARG A 712 -26.13 34.14 -14.83
CA ARG A 712 -26.71 32.84 -14.48
C ARG A 712 -25.69 31.75 -14.74
N ALA A 713 -25.34 31.02 -13.69
CA ALA A 713 -24.55 29.81 -13.76
C ALA A 713 -25.45 28.56 -13.92
N ARG A 714 -24.85 27.44 -14.30
CA ARG A 714 -25.46 26.11 -14.28
C ARG A 714 -24.36 25.04 -14.24
N ALA A 715 -24.47 24.07 -13.32
CA ALA A 715 -23.64 22.87 -13.31
C ALA A 715 -23.70 22.14 -14.67
N ASN A 716 -22.53 21.83 -15.25
CA ASN A 716 -22.42 21.16 -16.55
C ASN A 716 -21.79 19.76 -16.42
N SER A 717 -20.83 19.58 -15.51
CA SER A 717 -20.30 18.27 -15.12
C SER A 717 -19.86 18.28 -13.65
N SER A 718 -19.22 17.21 -13.17
CA SER A 718 -18.55 17.21 -11.87
C SER A 718 -17.37 18.19 -11.80
N THR A 719 -16.83 18.61 -12.94
CA THR A 719 -15.63 19.45 -13.03
C THR A 719 -15.85 20.73 -13.85
N SER A 720 -17.11 21.05 -14.19
CA SER A 720 -17.42 22.23 -14.99
C SER A 720 -18.77 22.89 -14.67
N ILE A 721 -18.80 24.22 -14.83
CA ILE A 721 -19.98 25.09 -14.68
C ILE A 721 -20.09 25.97 -15.93
N TRP A 722 -21.25 25.95 -16.58
CA TRP A 722 -21.55 26.84 -17.69
C TRP A 722 -22.15 28.16 -17.18
N LEU A 723 -21.72 29.28 -17.73
CA LEU A 723 -22.05 30.62 -17.26
C LEU A 723 -22.49 31.51 -18.42
N ARG A 724 -23.57 32.29 -18.23
CA ARG A 724 -24.07 33.27 -19.20
C ARG A 724 -24.53 34.58 -18.56
N TRP A 725 -24.46 35.69 -19.29
CA TRP A 725 -24.86 37.02 -18.82
C TRP A 725 -25.41 37.91 -19.96
N GLU A 726 -25.95 39.07 -19.62
CA GLU A 726 -26.50 40.06 -20.54
C GLU A 726 -25.70 41.37 -20.50
N LYS A 727 -25.43 41.97 -21.67
CA LYS A 727 -24.67 43.23 -21.76
C LYS A 727 -25.43 44.38 -21.06
N PRO A 728 -24.75 45.22 -20.25
CA PRO A 728 -25.41 46.27 -19.47
C PRO A 728 -26.08 47.29 -20.40
N HIS A 729 -27.34 47.60 -20.15
CA HIS A 729 -28.20 48.37 -21.07
C HIS A 729 -27.75 49.81 -21.35
N PHE A 730 -26.81 50.37 -20.56
CA PHE A 730 -26.36 51.75 -20.66
C PHE A 730 -24.84 51.89 -20.40
N SER A 731 -24.01 51.15 -21.13
CA SER A 731 -22.55 51.35 -21.08
C SER A 731 -22.14 52.56 -21.92
N ASN A 732 -21.53 53.56 -21.28
CA ASN A 732 -20.86 54.69 -21.92
C ASN A 732 -19.40 54.37 -22.34
N VAL A 733 -19.07 53.07 -22.40
CA VAL A 733 -17.75 52.54 -22.77
C VAL A 733 -17.96 51.28 -23.61
N ARG A 734 -17.26 51.17 -24.74
CA ARG A 734 -17.23 49.94 -25.53
C ARG A 734 -16.55 48.82 -24.74
N ILE A 735 -17.29 47.75 -24.48
CA ILE A 735 -16.78 46.53 -23.84
C ILE A 735 -15.96 45.75 -24.90
N ILE A 736 -14.79 45.25 -24.51
CA ILE A 736 -13.93 44.41 -25.37
C ILE A 736 -14.05 42.93 -25.01
N ASN A 737 -14.03 42.62 -23.71
CA ASN A 737 -14.25 41.28 -23.17
C ASN A 737 -14.80 41.39 -21.74
N TYR A 738 -15.08 40.24 -21.14
CA TYR A 738 -15.50 40.09 -19.75
C TYR A 738 -14.43 39.32 -18.99
N THR A 739 -14.18 39.70 -17.72
CA THR A 739 -13.40 38.87 -16.79
C THR A 739 -14.35 38.20 -15.81
N ILE A 740 -14.26 36.87 -15.72
CA ILE A 740 -15.00 36.05 -14.77
C ILE A 740 -14.06 35.73 -13.61
N ARG A 741 -14.49 36.05 -12.38
CA ARG A 741 -13.85 35.60 -11.14
C ARG A 741 -14.63 34.41 -10.60
N CYS A 742 -13.95 33.28 -10.36
CA CYS A 742 -14.53 32.06 -9.81
C CYS A 742 -13.68 31.56 -8.63
N SER A 743 -14.30 31.24 -7.50
CA SER A 743 -13.61 30.76 -6.30
C SER A 743 -14.51 29.82 -5.48
N PRO A 744 -13.96 28.80 -4.78
CA PRO A 744 -14.75 27.95 -3.90
C PRO A 744 -15.49 28.77 -2.83
N ALA A 745 -16.79 28.55 -2.69
CA ALA A 745 -17.67 29.37 -1.87
C ALA A 745 -17.28 29.34 -0.39
N GLY A 746 -17.35 30.50 0.27
CA GLY A 746 -17.00 30.68 1.68
C GLY A 746 -15.49 30.68 1.99
N ILE A 747 -14.62 30.28 1.05
CA ILE A 747 -13.16 30.21 1.28
C ILE A 747 -12.50 31.55 0.96
N ARG A 748 -12.21 32.34 1.99
CA ARG A 748 -11.58 33.68 1.89
C ARG A 748 -10.07 33.64 1.61
N ASN A 749 -9.61 32.77 0.72
CA ASN A 749 -8.20 32.65 0.32
C ASN A 749 -8.00 33.13 -1.12
N ALA A 750 -7.31 34.25 -1.30
CA ALA A 750 -7.05 34.84 -2.61
C ALA A 750 -6.30 33.92 -3.59
N SER A 751 -5.52 32.96 -3.09
CA SER A 751 -4.79 31.99 -3.94
C SER A 751 -5.66 30.89 -4.57
N LEU A 752 -6.95 30.80 -4.20
CA LEU A 752 -7.93 29.88 -4.79
C LEU A 752 -8.91 30.58 -5.74
N VAL A 753 -8.63 31.84 -6.10
CA VAL A 753 -9.45 32.63 -7.02
C VAL A 753 -8.93 32.46 -8.44
N SER A 754 -9.72 31.79 -9.27
CA SER A 754 -9.46 31.63 -10.70
C SER A 754 -10.06 32.81 -11.49
N TYR A 755 -9.33 33.26 -12.50
CA TYR A 755 -9.78 34.32 -13.41
C TYR A 755 -9.80 33.79 -14.85
N TYR A 756 -10.94 33.95 -15.50
CA TYR A 756 -11.17 33.58 -16.90
C TYR A 756 -11.54 34.83 -17.69
N THR A 757 -11.34 34.84 -19.01
CA THR A 757 -11.82 35.91 -19.88
C THR A 757 -12.63 35.36 -21.05
N SER A 758 -13.68 36.09 -21.45
CA SER A 758 -14.50 35.74 -22.63
C SER A 758 -14.86 37.00 -23.43
N SER A 759 -14.77 36.94 -24.76
CA SER A 759 -15.33 37.96 -25.66
C SER A 759 -16.85 37.80 -25.82
N SER A 760 -17.37 36.59 -25.70
CA SER A 760 -18.80 36.29 -25.77
C SER A 760 -19.51 36.53 -24.43
N GLN A 761 -20.84 36.53 -24.47
CA GLN A 761 -21.71 36.68 -23.28
C GLN A 761 -21.92 35.36 -22.49
N GLU A 762 -21.10 34.35 -22.77
CA GLU A 762 -21.11 33.04 -22.11
C GLU A 762 -19.71 32.41 -22.08
N ILE A 763 -19.50 31.45 -21.19
CA ILE A 763 -18.27 30.65 -21.09
C ILE A 763 -18.56 29.32 -20.38
N LEU A 764 -17.78 28.27 -20.68
CA LEU A 764 -17.69 27.07 -19.85
C LEU A 764 -16.47 27.19 -18.94
N LEU A 765 -16.67 27.10 -17.63
CA LEU A 765 -15.60 27.06 -16.64
C LEU A 765 -15.25 25.59 -16.39
N GLU A 766 -14.01 25.18 -16.64
CA GLU A 766 -13.54 23.79 -16.54
C GLU A 766 -12.49 23.62 -15.42
N SER A 767 -12.01 22.39 -15.22
CA SER A 767 -11.02 22.04 -14.18
C SER A 767 -11.42 22.38 -12.73
N LEU A 768 -12.73 22.46 -12.46
CA LEU A 768 -13.28 22.66 -11.12
C LEU A 768 -13.27 21.35 -10.31
N LYS A 769 -13.34 21.45 -8.97
CA LYS A 769 -13.43 20.27 -8.08
C LYS A 769 -14.86 19.72 -8.02
N PRO A 770 -15.05 18.38 -8.01
CA PRO A 770 -16.34 17.74 -7.74
C PRO A 770 -17.04 18.21 -6.47
N PHE A 771 -18.37 18.19 -6.51
CA PHE A 771 -19.28 18.52 -5.40
C PHE A 771 -18.90 19.77 -4.58
N THR A 772 -18.36 20.79 -5.25
CA THR A 772 -17.86 22.01 -4.62
C THR A 772 -18.74 23.18 -5.08
N SER A 773 -19.23 23.98 -4.13
CA SER A 773 -19.92 25.25 -4.44
C SER A 773 -18.91 26.30 -4.86
N TYR A 774 -19.21 27.05 -5.92
CA TYR A 774 -18.36 28.12 -6.45
C TYR A 774 -19.09 29.47 -6.43
N GLU A 775 -18.46 30.47 -5.82
CA GLU A 775 -18.80 31.89 -5.94
C GLU A 775 -18.26 32.43 -7.26
N ILE A 776 -19.15 32.84 -8.17
CA ILE A 776 -18.83 33.31 -9.52
C ILE A 776 -19.34 34.74 -9.72
N ALA A 777 -18.49 35.65 -10.19
CA ALA A 777 -18.89 37.02 -10.55
C ALA A 777 -18.22 37.47 -11.85
N VAL A 778 -18.87 38.33 -12.63
CA VAL A 778 -18.37 38.79 -13.94
C VAL A 778 -18.20 40.31 -13.93
N GLN A 779 -17.09 40.84 -14.45
CA GLN A 779 -16.91 42.26 -14.74
C GLN A 779 -16.81 42.50 -16.25
N SER A 780 -17.28 43.66 -16.70
CA SER A 780 -17.05 44.15 -18.07
C SER A 780 -15.67 44.81 -18.15
N ASN A 781 -14.92 44.62 -19.24
CA ASN A 781 -13.67 45.36 -19.48
C ASN A 781 -13.81 46.28 -20.70
N GLY A 782 -13.45 47.56 -20.55
CA GLY A 782 -13.31 48.50 -21.65
C GLY A 782 -11.92 48.40 -22.30
N ALA A 783 -11.61 49.36 -23.17
CA ALA A 783 -10.27 49.46 -23.77
C ALA A 783 -9.18 49.80 -22.75
N ASP A 784 -9.48 50.75 -21.85
CA ASP A 784 -8.47 51.37 -20.98
C ASP A 784 -8.72 51.12 -19.48
N MET A 785 -9.91 50.66 -19.08
CA MET A 785 -10.26 50.30 -17.70
C MET A 785 -11.29 49.17 -17.58
N SER A 786 -11.19 48.38 -16.51
CA SER A 786 -12.20 47.41 -16.08
C SER A 786 -13.34 48.06 -15.27
N GLY A 787 -14.52 47.46 -15.38
CA GLY A 787 -15.67 47.72 -14.52
C GLY A 787 -15.59 46.99 -13.18
N PRO A 788 -16.50 47.28 -12.23
CA PRO A 788 -16.66 46.44 -11.05
C PRO A 788 -17.26 45.08 -11.45
N PHE A 789 -17.08 44.09 -10.58
CA PHE A 789 -17.79 42.81 -10.68
C PHE A 789 -19.30 42.96 -10.45
N SER A 790 -20.07 42.07 -11.07
CA SER A 790 -21.48 41.82 -10.80
C SER A 790 -21.71 41.37 -9.35
N SER A 791 -22.98 41.26 -8.95
CA SER A 791 -23.35 40.36 -7.86
C SER A 791 -22.78 38.96 -8.11
N THR A 792 -22.30 38.31 -7.05
CA THR A 792 -21.91 36.89 -7.08
C THR A 792 -23.13 36.03 -7.34
N VAL A 793 -22.95 34.96 -8.13
CA VAL A 793 -23.84 33.81 -8.25
C VAL A 793 -23.11 32.62 -7.62
N GLU A 794 -23.80 31.88 -6.76
CA GLU A 794 -23.28 30.62 -6.21
C GLU A 794 -23.90 29.44 -6.98
N GLU A 795 -23.06 28.51 -7.45
CA GLU A 795 -23.49 27.29 -8.15
C GLU A 795 -22.54 26.13 -7.78
N PRO A 796 -23.05 24.95 -7.41
CA PRO A 796 -22.23 23.76 -7.18
C PRO A 796 -21.93 22.99 -8.47
N THR A 797 -20.74 22.43 -8.58
CA THR A 797 -20.46 21.34 -9.54
C THR A 797 -21.26 20.09 -9.17
N LEU A 798 -21.51 19.21 -10.14
CA LEU A 798 -22.15 17.91 -9.85
C LEU A 798 -21.26 17.04 -8.94
N PRO A 799 -21.85 16.04 -8.24
CA PRO A 799 -21.06 15.00 -7.59
C PRO A 799 -20.33 14.11 -8.60
N ASP A 800 -19.35 13.38 -8.10
CA ASP A 800 -18.59 12.34 -8.79
C ASP A 800 -18.36 11.16 -7.83
N ARG A 801 -17.63 10.14 -8.27
CA ARG A 801 -17.15 9.05 -7.41
C ARG A 801 -16.06 9.59 -6.46
N PRO A 802 -15.96 9.07 -5.22
CA PRO A 802 -14.85 9.40 -4.33
C PRO A 802 -13.52 9.12 -5.02
N SER A 803 -12.59 10.08 -4.97
CA SER A 803 -11.26 9.94 -5.58
C SER A 803 -10.23 9.31 -4.65
N SER A 804 -10.59 9.15 -3.37
CA SER A 804 -9.79 8.52 -2.32
C SER A 804 -10.57 7.41 -1.62
N PRO A 805 -9.90 6.37 -1.08
CA PRO A 805 -10.55 5.33 -0.31
C PRO A 805 -10.93 5.84 1.11
N PRO A 806 -11.82 5.14 1.82
CA PRO A 806 -12.04 5.36 3.25
C PRO A 806 -10.74 5.26 4.06
N LEU A 807 -10.56 6.18 5.00
CA LEU A 807 -9.34 6.35 5.76
C LEU A 807 -9.33 5.48 7.02
N ASP A 808 -8.13 5.14 7.49
CA ASP A 808 -7.88 4.50 8.80
C ASP A 808 -8.72 3.25 9.11
N MET A 809 -9.02 2.43 8.10
CA MET A 809 -9.70 1.13 8.27
C MET A 809 -9.00 0.30 9.36
N GLN A 810 -9.67 0.06 10.49
CA GLN A 810 -9.24 -0.80 11.59
C GLN A 810 -10.11 -2.05 11.61
N LEU A 811 -9.50 -3.16 12.06
CA LEU A 811 -10.14 -4.47 12.19
C LEU A 811 -9.94 -4.93 13.63
N SER A 812 -11.02 -5.20 14.36
CA SER A 812 -10.96 -5.85 15.66
C SER A 812 -11.99 -6.99 15.70
N ALA A 813 -11.51 -8.22 15.87
CA ALA A 813 -12.39 -9.35 16.09
C ALA A 813 -13.13 -9.17 17.43
N LEU A 814 -14.47 -9.28 17.42
CA LEU A 814 -15.29 -9.18 18.62
C LEU A 814 -15.46 -10.56 19.27
N ASP A 815 -15.76 -11.56 18.43
CA ASP A 815 -15.81 -12.96 18.82
C ASP A 815 -15.28 -13.89 17.71
N SER A 816 -15.42 -15.19 17.91
CA SER A 816 -14.98 -16.24 16.98
C SER A 816 -15.64 -16.22 15.59
N TYR A 817 -16.72 -15.47 15.37
CA TYR A 817 -17.51 -15.43 14.15
C TYR A 817 -17.76 -14.00 13.63
N SER A 818 -17.22 -12.98 14.31
CA SER A 818 -17.51 -11.57 14.03
C SER A 818 -16.26 -10.67 14.08
N VAL A 819 -16.16 -9.74 13.13
CA VAL A 819 -15.14 -8.69 13.09
C VAL A 819 -15.83 -7.33 13.01
N LEU A 820 -15.49 -6.44 13.95
CA LEU A 820 -15.80 -5.03 13.82
C LEU A 820 -14.78 -4.40 12.87
N VAL A 821 -15.29 -3.83 11.78
CA VAL A 821 -14.56 -2.93 10.89
C VAL A 821 -14.92 -1.50 11.32
N SER A 822 -13.94 -0.62 11.49
CA SER A 822 -14.17 0.81 11.75
C SER A 822 -13.28 1.67 10.86
N TRP A 823 -13.75 2.85 10.46
CA TRP A 823 -13.08 3.69 9.45
C TRP A 823 -13.41 5.17 9.62
N ARG A 824 -12.73 6.02 8.85
CA ARG A 824 -13.09 7.42 8.62
C ARG A 824 -13.51 7.64 7.16
N PRO A 825 -14.35 8.64 6.84
CA PRO A 825 -14.71 8.95 5.45
C PRO A 825 -13.49 9.23 4.55
N PRO A 826 -13.63 9.15 3.21
CA PRO A 826 -12.60 9.58 2.27
C PRO A 826 -12.15 11.02 2.49
N LEU A 827 -10.90 11.33 2.12
CA LEU A 827 -10.37 12.70 2.16
C LEU A 827 -11.04 13.61 1.12
N GLU A 828 -11.29 13.04 -0.06
CA GLU A 828 -11.94 13.66 -1.21
C GLU A 828 -13.16 12.79 -1.59
N PRO A 829 -14.31 12.98 -0.91
CA PRO A 829 -15.51 12.16 -1.08
C PRO A 829 -16.28 12.47 -2.37
N ASN A 830 -16.05 13.65 -2.98
CA ASN A 830 -16.61 14.09 -4.26
C ASN A 830 -18.16 14.04 -4.38
N GLY A 831 -18.87 13.92 -3.26
CA GLY A 831 -20.33 13.78 -3.22
C GLY A 831 -20.80 13.45 -1.81
N VAL A 832 -22.12 13.30 -1.63
CA VAL A 832 -22.67 12.66 -0.43
C VAL A 832 -22.36 11.17 -0.50
N ILE A 833 -21.67 10.63 0.50
CA ILE A 833 -21.48 9.17 0.60
C ILE A 833 -22.84 8.55 0.95
N LEU A 834 -23.34 7.69 0.07
CA LEU A 834 -24.61 6.98 0.24
C LEU A 834 -24.40 5.58 0.82
N SER A 835 -23.25 4.94 0.55
CA SER A 835 -22.89 3.66 1.15
C SER A 835 -21.39 3.41 1.23
N TYR A 836 -21.00 2.54 2.16
CA TYR A 836 -19.68 1.92 2.22
C TYR A 836 -19.77 0.45 1.77
N TRP A 837 -18.84 0.04 0.93
CA TRP A 837 -18.77 -1.28 0.29
C TRP A 837 -17.60 -2.03 0.90
N ILE A 838 -17.86 -3.02 1.76
CA ILE A 838 -16.85 -3.85 2.42
C ILE A 838 -16.74 -5.17 1.67
N LEU A 839 -15.54 -5.48 1.17
CA LEU A 839 -15.22 -6.75 0.52
C LEU A 839 -14.30 -7.55 1.44
N TYR A 840 -14.60 -8.83 1.64
CA TYR A 840 -13.74 -9.72 2.42
C TYR A 840 -13.60 -11.14 1.87
N THR A 841 -12.48 -11.79 2.16
CA THR A 841 -12.17 -13.17 1.72
C THR A 841 -11.34 -13.91 2.76
N GLY A 842 -11.48 -15.24 2.85
CA GLY A 842 -10.54 -16.10 3.58
C GLY A 842 -9.29 -16.48 2.77
N ASN A 843 -9.24 -16.15 1.48
CA ASN A 843 -8.13 -16.43 0.58
C ASN A 843 -7.82 -15.19 -0.28
N ILE A 844 -6.70 -14.53 0.00
CA ILE A 844 -6.21 -13.36 -0.74
C ILE A 844 -5.92 -13.64 -2.22
N SER A 845 -5.78 -14.91 -2.61
CA SER A 845 -5.57 -15.34 -4.00
C SER A 845 -6.85 -15.31 -4.85
N HIS A 846 -8.02 -15.05 -4.26
CA HIS A 846 -9.27 -14.95 -5.01
C HIS A 846 -9.35 -13.61 -5.78
N PRO A 847 -9.77 -13.60 -7.05
CA PRO A 847 -10.12 -12.36 -7.75
C PRO A 847 -11.34 -11.69 -7.08
N ASP A 848 -11.41 -10.36 -7.16
CA ASP A 848 -12.36 -9.50 -6.45
C ASP A 848 -13.83 -9.93 -6.54
N HIS A 849 -14.27 -10.48 -7.67
CA HIS A 849 -15.65 -10.93 -7.87
C HIS A 849 -16.02 -12.20 -7.07
N LEU A 850 -15.05 -12.84 -6.41
CA LEU A 850 -15.24 -13.95 -5.46
C LEU A 850 -15.02 -13.52 -3.99
N TRP A 851 -14.87 -12.23 -3.71
CA TRP A 851 -14.88 -11.70 -2.35
C TRP A 851 -16.32 -11.46 -1.92
N ILE A 852 -16.63 -11.71 -0.64
CA ILE A 852 -17.98 -11.50 -0.10
C ILE A 852 -18.20 -10.00 0.06
N HIS A 853 -19.28 -9.50 -0.52
CA HIS A 853 -19.63 -8.09 -0.58
C HIS A 853 -20.70 -7.72 0.45
N LEU A 854 -20.45 -6.68 1.25
CA LEU A 854 -21.41 -6.09 2.19
C LEU A 854 -21.56 -4.59 1.95
N THR A 855 -22.82 -4.12 1.90
CA THR A 855 -23.16 -2.71 1.74
C THR A 855 -23.68 -2.17 3.07
N HIS A 856 -23.08 -1.08 3.57
CA HIS A 856 -23.54 -0.36 4.76
C HIS A 856 -23.88 1.09 4.41
N ASP A 857 -24.71 1.73 5.23
CA ASP A 857 -25.17 3.11 5.05
C ASP A 857 -24.00 4.12 5.06
N GLY A 858 -24.06 5.16 4.23
CA GLY A 858 -23.02 6.19 4.16
C GLY A 858 -22.85 7.05 5.42
N SER A 859 -23.82 7.00 6.34
CA SER A 859 -23.77 7.65 7.65
C SER A 859 -23.00 6.87 8.72
N VAL A 860 -22.73 5.56 8.53
CA VAL A 860 -21.98 4.77 9.52
C VAL A 860 -20.47 4.81 9.28
N ASN A 861 -19.71 4.77 10.38
CA ASN A 861 -18.24 4.74 10.42
C ASN A 861 -17.71 3.42 11.01
N SER A 862 -18.59 2.47 11.29
CA SER A 862 -18.25 1.11 11.71
C SER A 862 -19.35 0.12 11.32
N ALA A 863 -18.97 -1.14 11.14
CA ALA A 863 -19.86 -2.24 10.80
C ALA A 863 -19.32 -3.56 11.36
N GLU A 864 -20.23 -4.42 11.83
CA GLU A 864 -19.90 -5.76 12.29
C GLU A 864 -20.11 -6.77 11.16
N VAL A 865 -19.04 -7.45 10.75
CA VAL A 865 -19.05 -8.51 9.75
C VAL A 865 -19.18 -9.85 10.47
N GLN A 866 -20.40 -10.38 10.48
CA GLN A 866 -20.78 -11.64 11.13
C GLN A 866 -20.71 -12.84 10.16
N GLY A 867 -20.74 -14.06 10.71
CA GLY A 867 -20.76 -15.31 9.94
C GLY A 867 -19.38 -15.81 9.48
N LEU A 868 -18.31 -15.23 10.03
CA LEU A 868 -16.93 -15.63 9.74
C LEU A 868 -16.62 -17.00 10.36
N MET A 869 -15.69 -17.74 9.76
CA MET A 869 -15.16 -18.96 10.35
C MET A 869 -14.18 -18.65 11.49
N SER A 870 -14.18 -19.50 12.51
CA SER A 870 -13.37 -19.32 13.72
C SER A 870 -11.93 -19.86 13.56
N GLY A 871 -10.95 -19.13 14.08
CA GLY A 871 -9.53 -19.47 13.94
C GLY A 871 -8.97 -19.20 12.54
N MET A 872 -9.67 -18.44 11.71
CA MET A 872 -9.34 -18.22 10.30
C MET A 872 -8.88 -16.79 10.06
N ARG A 873 -7.89 -16.63 9.19
CA ARG A 873 -7.44 -15.30 8.72
C ARG A 873 -8.35 -14.83 7.60
N TYR A 874 -8.88 -13.62 7.76
CA TYR A 874 -9.69 -12.94 6.76
C TYR A 874 -9.00 -11.65 6.31
N TYR A 875 -9.12 -11.38 5.01
CA TYR A 875 -8.59 -10.20 4.34
C TYR A 875 -9.75 -9.28 3.98
N PHE A 876 -9.63 -8.00 4.29
CA PHE A 876 -10.66 -6.97 4.12
C PHE A 876 -10.13 -5.80 3.28
N LYS A 877 -10.99 -5.23 2.44
CA LYS A 877 -10.81 -3.92 1.80
C LYS A 877 -12.15 -3.22 1.65
N MET A 878 -12.17 -1.90 1.56
CA MET A 878 -13.43 -1.14 1.54
C MET A 878 -13.39 0.08 0.64
N GLY A 879 -14.52 0.39 0.00
CA GLY A 879 -14.74 1.57 -0.84
C GLY A 879 -15.89 2.41 -0.30
N ALA A 880 -15.95 3.68 -0.71
CA ALA A 880 -17.11 4.54 -0.50
C ALA A 880 -17.85 4.76 -1.83
N CYS A 881 -19.17 4.95 -1.77
CA CYS A 881 -20.04 5.08 -2.93
C CYS A 881 -20.93 6.32 -2.82
N THR A 882 -20.89 7.17 -3.84
CA THR A 882 -21.82 8.30 -4.04
C THR A 882 -22.92 7.90 -5.03
N GLU A 883 -23.83 8.80 -5.40
CA GLU A 883 -24.82 8.56 -6.46
C GLU A 883 -24.21 8.22 -7.84
N VAL A 884 -22.95 8.59 -8.08
CA VAL A 884 -22.21 8.30 -9.34
C VAL A 884 -21.49 6.94 -9.30
N GLY A 885 -21.39 6.32 -8.11
CA GLY A 885 -20.82 5.00 -7.89
C GLY A 885 -19.62 4.97 -6.93
N VAL A 886 -18.90 3.85 -6.95
CA VAL A 886 -17.85 3.52 -5.98
C VAL A 886 -16.51 4.14 -6.37
N GLY A 887 -15.82 4.72 -5.38
CA GLY A 887 -14.43 5.15 -5.47
C GLY A 887 -13.42 4.00 -5.37
N PRO A 888 -12.12 4.29 -5.24
CA PRO A 888 -11.09 3.26 -5.08
C PRO A 888 -11.23 2.54 -3.73
N TYR A 889 -10.85 1.26 -3.71
CA TYR A 889 -10.79 0.46 -2.49
C TYR A 889 -9.56 0.78 -1.65
N SER A 890 -9.70 0.68 -0.33
CA SER A 890 -8.60 0.78 0.63
C SER A 890 -7.55 -0.33 0.43
N PRO A 891 -6.30 -0.13 0.87
CA PRO A 891 -5.31 -1.21 0.94
C PRO A 891 -5.83 -2.38 1.79
N VAL A 892 -5.59 -3.60 1.31
CA VAL A 892 -6.02 -4.82 2.01
C VAL A 892 -5.37 -4.90 3.38
N LYS A 893 -6.17 -5.19 4.41
CA LYS A 893 -5.70 -5.55 5.76
C LYS A 893 -6.24 -6.90 6.16
N ASP A 894 -5.50 -7.62 6.99
CA ASP A 894 -5.90 -8.93 7.51
C ASP A 894 -6.17 -8.92 9.02
N VAL A 895 -7.00 -9.85 9.46
CA VAL A 895 -7.32 -10.11 10.86
C VAL A 895 -7.54 -11.61 11.06
N LEU A 896 -7.19 -12.13 12.23
CA LEU A 896 -7.41 -13.51 12.63
C LEU A 896 -8.61 -13.56 13.58
N THR A 897 -9.63 -14.37 13.27
CA THR A 897 -10.76 -14.58 14.19
C THR A 897 -10.35 -15.47 15.37
N PRO A 898 -10.77 -15.16 16.61
CA PRO A 898 -10.59 -16.02 17.77
C PRO A 898 -11.01 -17.49 17.52
N PRO A 899 -10.19 -18.49 17.84
CA PRO A 899 -10.62 -19.89 17.85
C PRO A 899 -11.72 -20.10 18.90
N LYS A 900 -12.72 -20.94 18.63
CA LYS A 900 -13.95 -21.05 19.44
C LYS A 900 -13.66 -21.47 20.88
N LYS A 901 -13.99 -20.62 21.85
CA LYS A 901 -14.09 -21.03 23.27
C LYS A 901 -15.29 -21.94 23.42
N TYR A 902 -15.04 -23.25 23.57
CA TYR A 902 -16.05 -24.21 24.04
C TYR A 902 -16.30 -23.99 25.54
N GLY A 903 -16.92 -22.85 25.87
CA GLY A 903 -17.34 -22.53 27.22
C GLY A 903 -18.56 -23.37 27.61
N VAL A 904 -18.39 -24.25 28.61
CA VAL A 904 -19.52 -24.89 29.28
C VAL A 904 -20.22 -23.82 30.12
N TYR A 905 -21.18 -23.13 29.51
CA TYR A 905 -21.95 -22.10 30.20
C TYR A 905 -22.97 -22.77 31.13
N LEU A 906 -22.65 -22.80 32.43
CA LEU A 906 -23.54 -23.32 33.45
C LEU A 906 -24.65 -22.28 33.70
N ASP A 907 -25.88 -22.57 33.27
CA ASP A 907 -27.01 -21.65 33.46
C ASP A 907 -27.37 -21.51 34.94
N ILE A 908 -27.05 -20.33 35.50
CA ILE A 908 -27.29 -20.00 36.90
C ILE A 908 -28.80 -19.90 37.20
N HIS A 909 -29.64 -19.57 36.21
CA HIS A 909 -31.10 -19.57 36.40
C HIS A 909 -31.64 -20.99 36.54
N ALA A 910 -31.19 -21.94 35.71
CA ALA A 910 -31.46 -23.36 35.92
C ALA A 910 -31.01 -23.84 37.31
N VAL A 911 -29.81 -23.45 37.78
CA VAL A 911 -29.33 -23.80 39.13
C VAL A 911 -30.25 -23.26 40.24
N THR A 912 -30.71 -22.00 40.15
CA THR A 912 -31.66 -21.45 41.14
C THR A 912 -33.01 -22.17 41.13
N GLY A 913 -33.54 -22.53 39.94
CA GLY A 913 -34.77 -23.31 39.82
C GLY A 913 -34.63 -24.73 40.40
N ILE A 914 -33.48 -25.39 40.15
CA ILE A 914 -33.17 -26.71 40.68
C ILE A 914 -33.04 -26.68 42.21
N ILE A 915 -32.39 -25.66 42.79
CA ILE A 915 -32.27 -25.52 44.25
C ILE A 915 -33.66 -25.35 44.90
N VAL A 916 -34.53 -24.49 44.35
CA VAL A 916 -35.89 -24.33 44.86
C VAL A 916 -36.70 -25.63 44.71
N GLY A 917 -36.61 -26.30 43.56
CA GLY A 917 -37.28 -27.59 43.32
C GLY A 917 -36.81 -28.70 44.26
N VAL A 918 -35.51 -28.79 44.54
CA VAL A 918 -34.93 -29.75 45.48
C VAL A 918 -35.34 -29.43 46.93
N CYS A 919 -35.38 -28.15 47.33
CA CYS A 919 -35.87 -27.75 48.65
C CYS A 919 -37.35 -28.09 48.86
N VAL A 920 -38.22 -27.83 47.87
CA VAL A 920 -39.64 -28.21 47.93
C VAL A 920 -39.80 -29.74 47.91
N GLY A 921 -39.05 -30.44 47.07
CA GLY A 921 -39.03 -31.90 47.01
C GLY A 921 -38.61 -32.56 48.33
N LEU A 922 -37.56 -32.04 48.98
CA LEU A 922 -37.13 -32.49 50.32
C LEU A 922 -38.19 -32.22 51.38
N LEU A 923 -38.90 -31.09 51.32
CA LEU A 923 -40.01 -30.78 52.24
C LEU A 923 -41.15 -31.80 52.08
N CYS A 924 -41.53 -32.13 50.84
CA CYS A 924 -42.52 -33.15 50.54
C CYS A 924 -42.06 -34.57 50.97
N ILE A 925 -40.79 -34.92 50.76
CA ILE A 925 -40.23 -36.21 51.21
C ILE A 925 -40.24 -36.31 52.74
N LEU A 926 -39.90 -35.25 53.46
CA LEU A 926 -40.01 -35.20 54.93
C LEU A 926 -41.46 -35.40 55.40
N LEU A 927 -42.42 -34.75 54.75
CA LEU A 927 -43.85 -34.95 55.04
C LEU A 927 -44.32 -36.38 54.76
N CYS A 928 -43.88 -37.00 53.65
CA CYS A 928 -44.17 -38.41 53.36
C CYS A 928 -43.53 -39.35 54.39
N MET A 929 -42.29 -39.11 54.81
CA MET A 929 -41.61 -39.92 55.83
C MET A 929 -42.30 -39.87 57.20
N CYS A 930 -42.94 -38.74 57.55
CA CYS A 930 -43.80 -38.65 58.73
C CYS A 930 -45.10 -39.46 58.62
N VAL A 931 -45.63 -39.68 57.41
CA VAL A 931 -46.86 -40.47 57.18
C VAL A 931 -46.57 -41.96 57.04
N SER A 932 -45.44 -42.34 56.43
CA SER A 932 -45.05 -43.74 56.21
C SER A 932 -44.53 -44.47 57.46
N PHE A 933 -44.48 -43.82 58.63
CA PHE A 933 -44.11 -44.47 59.90
C PHE A 933 -45.22 -45.37 60.51
N ARG A 934 -46.23 -45.74 59.71
CA ARG A 934 -47.18 -46.82 59.99
C ARG A 934 -47.14 -47.85 58.85
N ASN A 935 -47.09 -49.13 59.23
CA ASN A 935 -47.25 -50.33 58.40
C ASN A 935 -46.06 -50.75 57.48
N GLY A 936 -45.07 -51.40 58.09
CA GLY A 936 -45.11 -52.88 58.07
C GLY A 936 -44.33 -53.66 57.00
N LYS A 937 -43.03 -53.87 57.27
CA LYS A 937 -42.29 -55.16 57.16
C LYS A 937 -42.06 -55.88 55.79
N THR A 938 -40.85 -56.47 55.70
CA THR A 938 -40.45 -57.71 54.98
C THR A 938 -40.42 -57.76 53.44
N ARG A 939 -39.58 -58.59 52.76
CA ARG A 939 -38.18 -59.07 52.97
C ARG A 939 -37.70 -59.87 51.72
N TYR A 940 -36.38 -60.05 51.57
CA TYR A 940 -35.65 -61.11 50.82
C TYR A 940 -35.46 -61.12 49.28
N LYS A 941 -34.16 -61.02 48.89
CA LYS A 941 -33.35 -61.75 47.86
C LYS A 941 -33.95 -62.26 46.52
N SER A 942 -33.50 -61.61 45.44
CA SER A 942 -32.74 -62.15 44.27
C SER A 942 -32.83 -63.62 43.82
N VAL A 943 -33.27 -63.85 42.58
CA VAL A 943 -32.86 -64.95 41.64
C VAL A 943 -32.90 -64.41 40.17
N PHE A 944 -32.04 -64.92 39.28
CA PHE A 944 -31.94 -64.67 37.81
C PHE A 944 -32.39 -65.94 37.03
N PRO A 945 -32.53 -65.97 35.67
CA PRO A 945 -32.82 -64.96 34.62
C PRO A 945 -34.05 -65.48 33.76
N PRO A 946 -34.09 -65.57 32.40
CA PRO A 946 -33.74 -64.64 31.29
C PRO A 946 -34.91 -64.36 30.27
N LYS A 947 -34.68 -63.43 29.32
CA LYS A 947 -35.22 -63.36 27.92
C LYS A 947 -36.74 -63.25 27.60
N ALA A 948 -37.07 -62.07 27.05
CA ALA A 948 -37.65 -61.84 25.69
C ALA A 948 -39.18 -61.86 25.41
N PHE A 949 -39.52 -61.20 24.29
CA PHE A 949 -40.79 -61.04 23.54
C PHE A 949 -41.91 -60.09 24.07
N ASN A 950 -42.36 -59.24 23.13
CA ASN A 950 -43.71 -58.77 22.74
C ASN A 950 -44.91 -58.78 23.73
N ASP A 951 -45.97 -57.96 23.58
CA ASP A 951 -46.39 -57.11 22.45
C ASP A 951 -47.15 -55.82 22.89
N LYS A 952 -47.75 -55.11 21.93
CA LYS A 952 -48.50 -53.85 22.03
C LYS A 952 -49.96 -54.01 22.49
N ARG A 953 -50.62 -52.85 22.67
CA ARG A 953 -52.08 -52.56 22.80
C ARG A 953 -52.66 -52.64 24.23
N ALA A 954 -53.71 -51.90 24.60
CA ALA A 954 -54.22 -50.59 24.13
C ALA A 954 -55.36 -50.13 25.08
N ALA A 955 -55.45 -48.83 25.43
CA ALA A 955 -56.62 -48.29 26.13
C ALA A 955 -56.86 -46.78 25.86
N VAL A 956 -57.81 -46.53 24.95
CA VAL A 956 -58.62 -45.31 24.81
C VAL A 956 -59.29 -45.00 26.18
N LYS A 957 -59.46 -43.76 26.70
CA LYS A 957 -60.11 -42.56 26.13
C LYS A 957 -59.90 -41.31 27.01
N SER A 958 -59.90 -40.11 26.42
CA SER A 958 -60.46 -38.80 26.90
C SER A 958 -59.56 -37.57 26.64
N LEU A 959 -60.20 -36.40 26.60
CA LEU A 959 -59.73 -35.05 26.20
C LEU A 959 -60.06 -34.06 27.34
N PRO A 960 -59.55 -32.79 27.40
CA PRO A 960 -59.07 -31.98 26.26
C PRO A 960 -57.80 -31.11 26.45
N LYS A 961 -57.20 -30.74 25.29
CA LYS A 961 -56.52 -29.47 24.93
C LYS A 961 -55.51 -28.81 25.90
N LEU A 962 -54.29 -28.59 25.38
CA LEU A 962 -53.77 -27.24 25.08
C LEU A 962 -52.61 -27.30 24.05
N TYR A 963 -52.26 -26.14 23.50
CA TYR A 963 -51.67 -25.89 22.16
C TYR A 963 -50.32 -26.54 21.75
N SER A 964 -50.22 -26.73 20.41
CA SER A 964 -49.05 -26.96 19.54
C SER A 964 -47.87 -25.97 19.76
N ASN A 965 -46.60 -26.40 19.67
CA ASN A 965 -45.78 -26.71 18.45
C ASN A 965 -45.48 -25.45 17.60
N PHE A 966 -44.27 -25.24 17.07
CA PHE A 966 -43.66 -26.13 16.06
C PHE A 966 -42.14 -26.32 16.09
N ASP A 967 -41.73 -27.40 15.44
CA ASP A 967 -40.37 -27.91 15.30
C ASP A 967 -39.99 -28.04 13.80
N SER A 968 -38.84 -28.63 13.55
CA SER A 968 -37.96 -28.46 12.39
C SER A 968 -38.12 -29.46 11.23
N PHE A 969 -37.53 -29.08 10.09
CA PHE A 969 -36.93 -29.92 9.05
C PHE A 969 -37.78 -30.80 8.09
N LYS A 970 -37.57 -30.54 6.78
CA LYS A 970 -37.10 -31.49 5.72
C LYS A 970 -38.01 -31.81 4.51
N ASP A 971 -37.39 -31.69 3.34
CA ASP A 971 -37.62 -32.23 1.98
C ASP A 971 -38.91 -33.01 1.65
N LEU A 972 -39.67 -32.57 0.63
CA LEU A 972 -39.58 -33.17 -0.73
C LEU A 972 -40.35 -32.37 -1.82
N LEU A 973 -40.10 -32.76 -3.07
CA LEU A 973 -40.61 -32.26 -4.36
C LEU A 973 -42.13 -32.02 -4.48
N ASP A 974 -42.49 -30.80 -4.86
CA ASP A 974 -43.14 -30.41 -6.13
C ASP A 974 -44.23 -31.31 -6.76
N VAL A 975 -45.41 -30.71 -7.06
CA VAL A 975 -46.05 -30.58 -8.41
C VAL A 975 -47.55 -30.25 -8.27
N THR A 976 -47.96 -29.09 -8.82
CA THR A 976 -49.34 -28.62 -9.13
C THR A 976 -50.38 -28.42 -7.99
N SER A 977 -51.44 -27.61 -8.14
CA SER A 977 -51.66 -26.32 -8.87
C SER A 977 -53.08 -25.76 -8.58
N ILE A 978 -53.37 -24.55 -9.10
CA ILE A 978 -54.71 -24.05 -9.50
C ILE A 978 -55.67 -23.51 -8.41
N TRP A 979 -55.81 -22.16 -8.47
CA TRP A 979 -57.03 -21.34 -8.26
C TRP A 979 -57.49 -21.02 -6.82
N ASN A 980 -57.67 -19.74 -6.44
CA ASN A 980 -58.71 -18.74 -6.81
C ASN A 980 -60.07 -19.04 -6.13
N GLU A 981 -60.87 -18.08 -5.63
CA GLU A 981 -60.99 -16.64 -5.92
C GLU A 981 -61.05 -15.76 -4.63
N THR A 982 -60.45 -14.56 -4.59
CA THR A 982 -61.01 -13.19 -4.79
C THR A 982 -62.25 -12.84 -3.94
N TRP A 983 -62.32 -11.67 -3.27
CA TRP A 983 -62.69 -10.35 -3.83
C TRP A 983 -62.02 -9.19 -3.02
N VAL A 984 -61.41 -8.16 -3.64
CA VAL A 984 -62.03 -6.89 -4.13
C VAL A 984 -62.48 -6.00 -2.95
N ASN A 985 -62.02 -4.76 -2.71
CA ASN A 985 -61.87 -3.58 -3.59
C ASN A 985 -61.01 -2.46 -2.87
N ASN A 986 -60.55 -1.31 -3.43
CA ASN A 986 -60.65 -0.71 -4.78
C ASN A 986 -59.59 0.42 -5.00
N ASN A 987 -59.22 0.69 -6.26
CA ASN A 987 -58.84 1.99 -6.89
C ASN A 987 -57.75 2.94 -6.29
N THR A 988 -57.05 3.78 -7.07
CA THR A 988 -57.02 4.09 -8.54
C THR A 988 -55.56 4.45 -8.92
N GLN A 989 -54.94 3.95 -9.99
CA GLN A 989 -55.05 4.36 -11.42
C GLN A 989 -54.69 5.84 -11.71
N SER A 990 -54.08 6.24 -12.85
CA SER A 990 -53.31 5.57 -13.95
C SER A 990 -52.74 6.70 -14.88
N ARG A 991 -52.11 6.56 -16.08
CA ARG A 991 -51.84 5.45 -17.03
C ARG A 991 -50.81 5.88 -18.11
N SER A 992 -50.32 4.91 -18.91
CA SER A 992 -50.02 5.04 -20.37
C SER A 992 -48.70 5.74 -20.81
N VAL A 993 -48.04 5.41 -21.95
CA VAL A 993 -48.19 4.31 -22.94
C VAL A 993 -46.93 4.20 -23.87
N CYS A 994 -46.80 3.09 -24.65
CA CYS A 994 -45.84 2.86 -25.76
C CYS A 994 -44.34 2.65 -25.37
N ALA A 995 -43.51 1.93 -26.15
CA ALA A 995 -43.79 0.91 -27.20
C ALA A 995 -42.54 0.02 -27.45
N SER A 996 -42.75 -1.08 -28.17
CA SER A 996 -41.77 -2.06 -28.65
C SER A 996 -40.81 -1.55 -29.74
N VAL A 997 -39.64 -2.20 -29.87
CA VAL A 997 -39.05 -2.65 -31.16
C VAL A 997 -38.12 -3.85 -30.90
N CYS A 998 -37.95 -4.73 -31.89
CA CYS A 998 -37.05 -5.92 -31.85
C CYS A 998 -36.00 -5.83 -32.99
N VAL A 999 -35.10 -6.84 -33.07
CA VAL A 999 -34.05 -7.15 -34.10
C VAL A 999 -32.67 -7.31 -33.44
N SER A 1000 -31.77 -8.23 -33.86
CA SER A 1000 -31.84 -9.71 -33.96
C SER A 1000 -30.51 -10.27 -34.54
N GLU A 1001 -30.26 -11.57 -34.31
CA GLU A 1001 -29.36 -12.48 -35.07
C GLU A 1001 -27.80 -12.43 -34.93
N ALA A 1002 -27.21 -13.59 -35.29
CA ALA A 1002 -25.84 -13.83 -35.76
C ALA A 1002 -24.66 -14.08 -34.77
N ASP A 1003 -24.74 -15.20 -34.06
CA ASP A 1003 -23.85 -16.37 -34.20
C ASP A 1003 -22.30 -16.35 -34.09
N VAL A 1004 -21.82 -17.35 -33.33
CA VAL A 1004 -20.63 -18.21 -33.54
C VAL A 1004 -19.22 -17.58 -33.51
N ALA A 1005 -18.51 -17.83 -32.40
CA ALA A 1005 -17.30 -18.67 -32.39
C ALA A 1005 -17.01 -19.22 -30.98
N ASP A 1006 -16.29 -20.34 -30.89
CA ASP A 1006 -15.91 -21.06 -29.65
C ASP A 1006 -14.36 -21.26 -29.62
N VAL A 1007 -13.85 -21.86 -28.53
CA VAL A 1007 -12.50 -22.43 -28.36
C VAL A 1007 -11.37 -21.50 -27.86
N ARG A 1008 -11.16 -21.57 -26.54
CA ARG A 1008 -9.87 -21.68 -25.80
C ARG A 1008 -8.67 -20.82 -26.26
N TYR A 1009 -8.16 -19.99 -25.34
CA TYR A 1009 -7.14 -20.46 -24.37
C TYR A 1009 -7.12 -19.63 -23.08
#